data_AF-A0AAX4HPG7-F1
#
_entry.id   AF-A0AAX4HPG7-F1
#
_cell.length_a   1.000
_cell.length_b   1.000
_cell.length_c   1.000
_cell.angle_alpha   90.00
_cell.angle_beta   90.00
_cell.angle_gamma   90.00
#
_symmetry.space_group_name_H-M   'P 1'
#
loop_
_entity.id
_entity.type
_entity.pdbx_description
1 polymer ?
#
loop_
_entity_poly.entity_id
_entity_poly.type
_entity_poly.pdbx_seq_one_letter_code
_entity_poly.pdbx_strand_id
1 'polypeptide(L)'
;MKSFIWLALLFLVGCENPMSGDIKVSINNDPTAPTTGGSSGGGGGPVFQPFTHQIPFTTGTDAIYVLSDPTKIEITGDLVRLKPKFFVDDDATVSEFGGGLIQGLTWDSTKNLLRMYSTTNIFEHGIDWSPQVANALVYYNLNSPSYNGTPGEVQDSGPYSLHGVASTTFTNSQGKLRGAADFDGTKYLSVADNDALEGMQRLTISAWVRPTDIAAGNGQGIVAKRNDYGADHSYGMFFWGDQLHVDIDTGNNRFASNFRFTNDKWYHILVSFDGTQAVGNRVRLYINGHLDQIAAEDSSAIPNLNAPFTIGTMGGMGPYNFIGQIDEVSLWTAALDYGEVMYIYAKQSPRFTGAFVSRVFDSQETNPTWTFLSPVTPLPFNKEIPGLNGSELTSDYSEVSPNLMNGLMAYWKLNETIDTGANAIKDSVGTNHGTVSGTIELGDLRGIFSRGSFFSGGKVTINNSFLNNTPAFTISTWVSPSLLTDGAGGAEVSIIGKKDLIAIGIQSNYICARSHIDGAYICGPTSAYTGEWTHILVTGDASTFSLYINGQFVNSAPHSGPDYGSSAFDFNLGADVWDTVGQHYIGLMDEVAVWNRALTALEVKNLYRRGGQQLLYQVRSCANADCSDQDATYGLGWAGPGGDSVMHFSENHNYASFLPGPIGVDNTNVGPLRIPFSAFPALNLPHRYFQYKVLFTSNDINDLCDYGSGPAMCSPELKSVTIGPSYSKEPQTITTTIAITSPYETLNLNGFLQTLGANGCASEARYTLSADGTNFYYYDGGNWQPSTALWTEANDAINLGLALNTFPTAIGIGNLFVKAHLVSNGSQACEIDNIQIQGTKP
;
A
#
# COMPACT_ATOMS: atom_id res chain seq x y z
N MET A 1 -32.68 44.30 -51.84
CA MET A 1 -33.91 43.59 -51.43
C MET A 1 -34.30 44.16 -50.08
N LYS A 2 -35.29 45.08 -50.06
CA LYS A 2 -36.64 44.85 -49.49
C LYS A 2 -36.55 44.39 -48.02
N SER A 3 -37.00 45.12 -46.99
CA SER A 3 -38.07 46.12 -46.94
C SER A 3 -38.18 46.79 -45.55
N PHE A 4 -38.44 48.12 -45.55
CA PHE A 4 -39.41 48.91 -44.76
C PHE A 4 -39.26 49.04 -43.22
N ILE A 5 -38.91 50.21 -42.63
CA ILE A 5 -39.58 51.55 -42.46
C ILE A 5 -40.66 51.49 -41.33
N TRP A 6 -40.63 52.29 -40.23
CA TRP A 6 -41.10 53.70 -40.01
C TRP A 6 -40.63 54.22 -38.62
N LEU A 7 -40.04 55.44 -38.44
CA LEU A 7 -40.64 56.79 -38.20
C LEU A 7 -41.62 56.85 -36.99
N ALA A 8 -41.68 57.83 -36.07
CA ALA A 8 -41.28 59.25 -36.06
C ALA A 8 -41.28 59.87 -34.62
N LEU A 9 -40.68 61.06 -34.50
CA LEU A 9 -40.73 62.04 -33.39
C LEU A 9 -42.15 62.57 -33.08
N LEU A 10 -42.45 62.97 -31.81
CA LEU A 10 -42.65 64.38 -31.32
C LEU A 10 -43.29 64.47 -29.89
N PHE A 11 -42.60 65.19 -28.98
CA PHE A 11 -43.02 66.09 -27.85
C PHE A 11 -44.30 65.86 -27.00
N LEU A 12 -44.18 65.81 -25.65
CA LEU A 12 -44.44 66.94 -24.70
C LEU A 12 -44.18 66.55 -23.21
N VAL A 13 -43.99 67.61 -22.41
CA VAL A 13 -43.45 67.74 -21.04
C VAL A 13 -44.32 67.15 -19.90
N GLY A 14 -43.68 66.62 -18.85
CA GLY A 14 -44.29 66.35 -17.53
C GLY A 14 -43.27 65.85 -16.49
N CYS A 15 -43.35 66.36 -15.26
CA CYS A 15 -42.37 66.33 -14.14
C CYS A 15 -41.98 64.97 -13.50
N GLU A 16 -40.85 65.03 -12.78
CA GLU A 16 -40.45 64.33 -11.53
C GLU A 16 -40.09 62.82 -11.52
N ASN A 17 -38.78 62.52 -11.44
CA ASN A 17 -38.12 61.87 -10.28
C ASN A 17 -36.64 61.50 -10.58
N PRO A 18 -35.70 61.61 -9.62
CA PRO A 18 -34.29 61.28 -9.83
C PRO A 18 -33.98 59.86 -9.30
N MET A 19 -33.56 58.94 -10.18
CA MET A 19 -32.88 57.71 -9.73
C MET A 19 -31.76 57.32 -10.69
N SER A 20 -30.57 57.20 -10.08
CA SER A 20 -29.57 56.15 -10.28
C SER A 20 -29.09 55.86 -11.70
N GLY A 21 -27.91 56.38 -12.05
CA GLY A 21 -27.09 55.87 -13.15
C GLY A 21 -25.82 55.22 -12.60
N ASP A 22 -25.73 53.89 -12.74
CA ASP A 22 -24.54 53.10 -12.43
C ASP A 22 -23.36 53.51 -13.33
N ILE A 23 -22.21 53.80 -12.71
CA ILE A 23 -20.93 53.92 -13.41
C ILE A 23 -20.24 52.55 -13.38
N LYS A 24 -20.10 51.91 -14.55
CA LYS A 24 -19.19 50.75 -14.73
C LYS A 24 -17.76 51.25 -14.92
N VAL A 25 -16.82 50.74 -14.14
CA VAL A 25 -15.37 50.84 -14.41
C VAL A 25 -14.76 49.44 -14.40
N SER A 26 -14.21 49.03 -15.54
CA SER A 26 -13.34 47.86 -15.69
C SER A 26 -11.87 48.31 -15.71
N ILE A 27 -10.97 47.65 -14.99
CA ILE A 27 -9.52 47.80 -15.22
C ILE A 27 -8.83 46.43 -15.14
N ASN A 28 -8.02 46.19 -16.17
CA ASN A 28 -7.23 45.00 -16.48
C ASN A 28 -6.02 44.77 -15.54
N ASN A 29 -5.56 43.52 -15.55
CA ASN A 29 -4.25 43.03 -15.10
C ASN A 29 -3.07 43.86 -15.67
N ASP A 30 -2.04 44.12 -14.85
CA ASP A 30 -0.63 43.77 -15.17
C ASP A 30 0.28 43.84 -13.92
N PRO A 31 1.37 43.03 -13.82
CA PRO A 31 2.21 42.80 -12.65
C PRO A 31 3.59 43.48 -12.73
N THR A 32 4.06 44.14 -11.65
CA THR A 32 5.49 44.51 -11.50
C THR A 32 5.94 44.72 -10.03
N ALA A 33 6.60 43.70 -9.46
CA ALA A 33 7.84 43.71 -8.61
C ALA A 33 7.88 44.39 -7.19
N PRO A 34 8.95 44.23 -6.35
CA PRO A 34 9.39 43.00 -5.63
C PRO A 34 9.92 43.21 -4.15
N THR A 35 10.22 42.10 -3.44
CA THR A 35 11.11 41.90 -2.23
C THR A 35 10.61 42.42 -0.85
N THR A 36 10.85 41.85 0.36
CA THR A 36 11.99 41.13 1.00
C THR A 36 11.58 40.36 2.30
N GLY A 37 12.19 39.19 2.57
CA GLY A 37 12.86 38.78 3.82
C GLY A 37 12.11 38.47 5.14
N GLY A 38 12.43 37.32 5.79
CA GLY A 38 12.50 37.21 7.26
C GLY A 38 11.82 36.00 7.94
N SER A 39 12.66 35.07 8.39
CA SER A 39 12.48 33.85 9.21
C SER A 39 11.43 33.75 10.34
N SER A 40 11.05 32.47 10.54
CA SER A 40 10.78 31.74 11.80
C SER A 40 9.53 32.03 12.62
N GLY A 41 8.69 31.00 12.75
CA GLY A 41 7.66 30.90 13.78
C GLY A 41 6.68 29.78 13.47
N GLY A 42 6.93 28.58 14.02
CA GLY A 42 5.90 27.56 14.12
C GLY A 42 4.71 28.11 14.90
N GLY A 43 3.55 28.09 14.26
CA GLY A 43 2.30 28.58 14.82
C GLY A 43 1.23 28.39 13.75
N GLY A 44 0.62 27.21 13.73
CA GLY A 44 -0.69 27.04 13.10
C GLY A 44 -1.71 27.84 13.89
N GLY A 45 -1.67 29.16 13.75
CA GLY A 45 -2.76 30.04 14.13
C GLY A 45 -3.73 30.12 12.94
N PRO A 46 -5.04 30.29 13.19
CA PRO A 46 -6.00 30.55 12.13
C PRO A 46 -5.51 31.70 11.23
N VAL A 47 -5.55 31.49 9.92
CA VAL A 47 -5.21 32.52 8.94
C VAL A 47 -6.35 33.54 8.93
N PHE A 48 -6.22 34.60 9.72
CA PHE A 48 -7.10 35.76 9.64
C PHE A 48 -6.75 36.58 8.40
N GLN A 49 -7.70 36.80 7.50
CA GLN A 49 -7.55 37.87 6.51
C GLN A 49 -8.45 39.05 6.87
N PRO A 50 -7.89 40.18 7.36
CA PRO A 50 -8.66 41.40 7.54
C PRO A 50 -9.17 41.90 6.17
N PHE A 51 -10.35 42.49 6.15
CA PHE A 51 -10.86 43.26 5.01
C PHE A 51 -11.32 44.64 5.52
N THR A 52 -11.11 45.67 4.72
CA THR A 52 -11.47 47.05 5.05
C THR A 52 -12.43 47.55 3.99
N HIS A 53 -13.63 47.97 4.38
CA HIS A 53 -14.57 48.64 3.47
C HIS A 53 -14.61 50.13 3.83
N GLN A 54 -14.33 51.00 2.85
CA GLN A 54 -14.45 52.45 3.02
C GLN A 54 -15.86 52.88 2.59
N ILE A 55 -16.58 53.59 3.46
CA ILE A 55 -17.94 54.08 3.19
C ILE A 55 -17.92 55.61 3.25
N PRO A 56 -18.55 56.35 2.33
CA PRO A 56 -18.62 57.81 2.39
C PRO A 56 -19.73 58.30 3.36
N PHE A 57 -19.52 59.44 4.01
CA PHE A 57 -20.35 59.95 5.13
C PHE A 57 -21.03 61.31 4.85
N THR A 58 -22.24 61.51 5.40
CA THR A 58 -22.88 62.81 5.68
C THR A 58 -23.45 62.83 7.11
N THR A 59 -23.30 63.95 7.82
CA THR A 59 -23.59 64.15 9.26
C THR A 59 -25.09 64.28 9.59
N GLY A 60 -25.51 63.81 10.78
CA GLY A 60 -26.81 64.16 11.41
C GLY A 60 -28.05 63.34 11.04
N THR A 61 -27.92 62.10 10.55
CA THR A 61 -29.07 61.23 10.24
C THR A 61 -28.85 59.81 10.78
N ASP A 62 -29.95 59.15 11.17
CA ASP A 62 -29.95 57.70 11.47
C ASP A 62 -29.38 56.95 10.27
N ALA A 63 -28.41 56.08 10.52
CA ALA A 63 -27.75 55.30 9.47
C ALA A 63 -27.94 53.81 9.72
N ILE A 64 -28.32 53.09 8.66
CA ILE A 64 -28.35 51.62 8.62
C ILE A 64 -27.15 51.17 7.80
N TYR A 65 -26.31 50.30 8.36
CA TYR A 65 -25.13 49.76 7.68
C TYR A 65 -25.37 48.33 7.22
N VAL A 66 -24.97 48.01 5.99
CA VAL A 66 -25.01 46.68 5.39
C VAL A 66 -23.61 46.35 4.87
N LEU A 67 -23.08 45.18 5.20
CA LEU A 67 -21.70 44.79 4.91
C LEU A 67 -21.68 43.68 3.84
N SER A 68 -21.06 43.90 2.68
CA SER A 68 -20.83 42.89 1.63
C SER A 68 -19.50 43.10 0.86
N ASP A 69 -18.78 42.01 0.52
CA ASP A 69 -17.50 42.01 -0.24
C ASP A 69 -17.51 40.90 -1.32
N PRO A 70 -17.59 41.24 -2.62
CA PRO A 70 -17.79 40.28 -3.72
C PRO A 70 -16.56 39.41 -4.06
N THR A 71 -15.41 39.60 -3.41
CA THR A 71 -14.22 38.76 -3.66
C THR A 71 -14.21 37.48 -2.82
N LYS A 72 -14.72 37.57 -1.58
CA LYS A 72 -14.85 36.49 -0.58
C LYS A 72 -16.28 35.96 -0.45
N ILE A 73 -17.21 36.61 -1.12
CA ILE A 73 -18.63 36.30 -1.12
C ILE A 73 -19.07 36.07 -2.56
N GLU A 74 -19.82 35.00 -2.83
CA GLU A 74 -20.51 34.80 -4.09
C GLU A 74 -21.92 35.40 -3.97
N ILE A 75 -22.27 36.30 -4.90
CA ILE A 75 -23.60 36.90 -4.98
C ILE A 75 -24.25 36.41 -6.28
N THR A 76 -25.36 35.69 -6.16
CA THR A 76 -26.12 35.16 -7.30
C THR A 76 -27.60 35.52 -7.11
N GLY A 77 -28.05 36.60 -7.75
CA GLY A 77 -29.37 37.18 -7.49
C GLY A 77 -29.43 37.85 -6.11
N ASP A 78 -30.51 37.60 -5.35
CA ASP A 78 -30.74 38.16 -3.99
C ASP A 78 -30.02 37.36 -2.87
N LEU A 79 -29.02 36.54 -3.21
CA LEU A 79 -28.32 35.65 -2.29
C LEU A 79 -26.88 36.11 -2.04
N VAL A 80 -26.39 36.06 -0.79
CA VAL A 80 -25.03 36.42 -0.38
C VAL A 80 -24.39 35.21 0.31
N ARG A 81 -23.44 34.53 -0.35
CA ARG A 81 -22.73 33.36 0.21
C ARG A 81 -21.30 33.69 0.57
N LEU A 82 -20.83 33.41 1.77
CA LEU A 82 -19.38 33.31 2.01
C LEU A 82 -18.84 32.16 1.17
N LYS A 83 -17.83 32.43 0.30
CA LYS A 83 -17.17 31.36 -0.45
C LYS A 83 -16.58 30.39 0.58
N PRO A 84 -17.03 29.13 0.60
CA PRO A 84 -16.50 28.19 1.56
C PRO A 84 -15.01 27.92 1.31
N LYS A 85 -14.24 27.70 2.36
CA LYS A 85 -13.07 26.81 2.25
C LYS A 85 -13.50 25.43 2.78
N PHE A 86 -14.35 24.75 2.01
CA PHE A 86 -14.76 23.38 2.28
C PHE A 86 -13.77 22.43 1.61
N PHE A 87 -12.89 21.78 2.38
CA PHE A 87 -12.42 20.47 1.93
C PHE A 87 -13.66 19.58 1.94
N VAL A 88 -14.19 19.24 0.76
CA VAL A 88 -15.40 18.40 0.68
C VAL A 88 -15.04 17.01 1.17
N ASP A 89 -15.56 16.65 2.33
CA ASP A 89 -15.82 15.28 2.72
C ASP A 89 -17.21 14.94 2.18
N ASP A 90 -17.31 14.04 1.20
CA ASP A 90 -18.58 13.56 0.67
C ASP A 90 -19.15 12.39 1.47
N ASP A 91 -18.52 12.04 2.61
CA ASP A 91 -18.92 10.89 3.40
C ASP A 91 -20.09 11.23 4.33
N ALA A 92 -21.29 10.81 3.93
CA ALA A 92 -22.48 10.80 4.79
C ALA A 92 -22.61 9.49 5.60
N THR A 93 -21.59 8.61 5.59
CA THR A 93 -21.64 7.28 6.21
C THR A 93 -20.84 7.20 7.51
N VAL A 94 -21.20 6.25 8.37
CA VAL A 94 -20.57 5.99 9.68
C VAL A 94 -19.20 5.31 9.61
N SER A 95 -18.68 5.04 8.41
CA SER A 95 -17.38 4.37 8.22
C SER A 95 -16.39 5.29 7.51
N GLU A 96 -15.19 5.45 8.05
CA GLU A 96 -14.12 6.29 7.49
C GLU A 96 -13.70 5.95 6.02
N PHE A 97 -14.10 4.78 5.52
CA PHE A 97 -13.84 4.32 4.16
C PHE A 97 -15.03 4.49 3.21
N GLY A 98 -16.06 5.23 3.63
CA GLY A 98 -17.21 5.59 2.80
C GLY A 98 -16.79 6.32 1.52
N GLY A 99 -17.49 6.06 0.42
CA GLY A 99 -17.18 6.64 -0.90
C GLY A 99 -15.96 6.05 -1.62
N GLY A 100 -15.18 5.17 -0.99
CA GLY A 100 -14.09 4.43 -1.64
C GLY A 100 -14.55 3.17 -2.40
N LEU A 101 -13.72 2.71 -3.33
CA LEU A 101 -13.92 1.43 -4.03
C LEU A 101 -13.27 0.30 -3.22
N ILE A 102 -14.08 -0.67 -2.81
CA ILE A 102 -13.64 -1.87 -2.10
C ILE A 102 -13.70 -3.08 -3.04
N GLN A 103 -12.60 -3.83 -3.11
CA GLN A 103 -12.53 -5.09 -3.85
C GLN A 103 -11.90 -6.17 -2.97
N GLY A 104 -12.62 -7.26 -2.69
CA GLY A 104 -12.12 -8.36 -1.86
C GLY A 104 -11.95 -8.03 -0.36
N LEU A 105 -12.44 -6.87 0.09
CA LEU A 105 -12.44 -6.43 1.48
C LEU A 105 -13.86 -6.31 2.03
N THR A 106 -13.98 -6.24 3.35
CA THR A 106 -15.22 -5.97 4.06
C THR A 106 -14.96 -5.04 5.24
N TRP A 107 -15.96 -4.20 5.56
CA TRP A 107 -15.95 -3.35 6.74
C TRP A 107 -16.40 -4.17 7.96
N ASP A 108 -15.54 -4.25 8.98
CA ASP A 108 -15.90 -4.77 10.29
C ASP A 108 -16.36 -3.62 11.20
N SER A 109 -17.68 -3.49 11.35
CA SER A 109 -18.29 -2.47 12.22
C SER A 109 -18.06 -2.72 13.72
N THR A 110 -17.76 -3.95 14.14
CA THR A 110 -17.49 -4.29 15.54
C THR A 110 -16.09 -3.85 15.97
N LYS A 111 -15.13 -3.90 15.04
CA LYS A 111 -13.73 -3.51 15.25
C LYS A 111 -13.38 -2.14 14.66
N ASN A 112 -14.31 -1.53 13.91
CA ASN A 112 -14.14 -0.26 13.20
C ASN A 112 -12.90 -0.28 12.29
N LEU A 113 -12.80 -1.29 11.43
CA LEU A 113 -11.66 -1.49 10.53
C LEU A 113 -12.07 -2.14 9.21
N LEU A 114 -11.24 -1.94 8.19
CA LEU A 114 -11.30 -2.63 6.92
C LEU A 114 -10.40 -3.87 6.96
N ARG A 115 -10.91 -5.01 6.48
CA ARG A 115 -10.16 -6.27 6.41
C ARG A 115 -10.51 -7.09 5.19
N MET A 116 -9.77 -8.15 4.93
CA MET A 116 -10.04 -9.03 3.80
C MET A 116 -11.25 -9.95 4.05
N TYR A 117 -12.03 -10.18 2.99
CA TYR A 117 -13.04 -11.25 2.89
C TYR A 117 -12.74 -12.20 1.72
N SER A 118 -11.94 -11.77 0.74
CA SER A 118 -11.57 -12.61 -0.40
C SER A 118 -10.92 -13.92 0.02
N THR A 119 -11.35 -15.00 -0.61
CA THR A 119 -10.76 -16.34 -0.50
C THR A 119 -9.79 -16.65 -1.64
N THR A 120 -9.46 -15.65 -2.46
CA THR A 120 -8.62 -15.76 -3.66
C THR A 120 -7.76 -14.51 -3.87
N ASN A 121 -6.76 -14.61 -4.74
CA ASN A 121 -6.01 -13.44 -5.21
C ASN A 121 -6.75 -12.83 -6.41
N ILE A 122 -6.99 -11.52 -6.39
CA ILE A 122 -7.81 -10.83 -7.38
C ILE A 122 -6.99 -10.02 -8.40
N PHE A 123 -5.65 -10.06 -8.31
CA PHE A 123 -4.73 -9.24 -9.11
C PHE A 123 -4.26 -9.93 -10.41
N GLU A 124 -5.22 -10.11 -11.30
CA GLU A 124 -4.99 -10.43 -12.72
C GLU A 124 -4.23 -9.30 -13.44
N HIS A 125 -3.60 -9.61 -14.58
CA HIS A 125 -2.92 -8.60 -15.38
C HIS A 125 -3.86 -7.44 -15.75
N GLY A 126 -3.54 -6.25 -15.25
CA GLY A 126 -4.27 -5.01 -15.50
C GLY A 126 -3.41 -3.96 -16.19
N ILE A 127 -4.07 -3.03 -16.92
CA ILE A 127 -3.43 -1.87 -17.55
C ILE A 127 -2.77 -0.91 -16.55
N ASP A 128 -3.23 -0.97 -15.30
CA ASP A 128 -2.81 -0.11 -14.19
C ASP A 128 -1.55 -0.59 -13.48
N TRP A 129 -1.06 -1.79 -13.78
CA TRP A 129 0.13 -2.30 -13.11
C TRP A 129 1.01 -3.22 -13.96
N SER A 130 0.49 -3.96 -14.95
CA SER A 130 1.29 -4.97 -15.67
C SER A 130 2.48 -4.34 -16.40
N PRO A 131 3.74 -4.72 -16.12
CA PRO A 131 4.92 -4.21 -16.82
C PRO A 131 4.79 -4.28 -18.34
N GLN A 132 5.31 -3.25 -19.03
CA GLN A 132 5.31 -3.17 -20.49
C GLN A 132 3.95 -3.51 -21.12
N VAL A 133 2.81 -3.11 -20.52
CA VAL A 133 1.48 -3.53 -21.00
C VAL A 133 1.21 -3.13 -22.45
N ALA A 134 1.80 -2.03 -22.91
CA ALA A 134 1.72 -1.61 -24.31
C ALA A 134 2.37 -2.60 -25.29
N ASN A 135 3.27 -3.46 -24.79
CA ASN A 135 3.96 -4.51 -25.53
C ASN A 135 3.37 -5.90 -25.27
N ALA A 136 2.33 -6.03 -24.43
CA ALA A 136 1.65 -7.31 -24.20
C ALA A 136 0.98 -7.78 -25.49
N LEU A 137 1.20 -9.05 -25.84
CA LEU A 137 0.62 -9.73 -27.00
C LEU A 137 -0.70 -10.41 -26.63
N VAL A 138 -0.63 -11.31 -25.66
CA VAL A 138 -1.77 -12.11 -25.24
C VAL A 138 -1.76 -12.24 -23.73
N TYR A 139 -2.96 -12.41 -23.18
CA TYR A 139 -3.17 -12.75 -21.78
C TYR A 139 -4.35 -13.71 -21.64
N TYR A 140 -4.05 -14.96 -21.31
CA TYR A 140 -5.03 -15.99 -21.01
C TYR A 140 -5.10 -16.19 -19.50
N ASN A 141 -6.14 -15.63 -18.87
CA ASN A 141 -6.37 -15.77 -17.43
C ASN A 141 -6.96 -17.13 -17.02
N LEU A 142 -7.41 -17.94 -17.98
CA LEU A 142 -7.89 -19.32 -17.79
C LEU A 142 -8.97 -19.50 -16.71
N ASN A 143 -9.76 -18.45 -16.46
CA ASN A 143 -10.77 -18.41 -15.40
C ASN A 143 -12.11 -19.05 -15.76
N SER A 144 -12.32 -19.44 -17.02
CA SER A 144 -13.58 -20.05 -17.46
C SER A 144 -13.87 -21.31 -16.64
N PRO A 145 -15.09 -21.49 -16.08
CA PRO A 145 -15.40 -22.65 -15.24
C PRO A 145 -15.36 -23.99 -16.02
N SER A 146 -15.52 -23.93 -17.34
CA SER A 146 -15.40 -25.07 -18.24
C SER A 146 -15.12 -24.62 -19.67
N TYR A 147 -14.45 -25.49 -20.41
CA TYR A 147 -14.33 -25.42 -21.86
C TYR A 147 -15.12 -26.57 -22.51
N ASN A 148 -15.62 -26.37 -23.72
CA ASN A 148 -16.48 -27.29 -24.45
C ASN A 148 -16.04 -27.52 -25.92
N GLY A 149 -14.88 -27.01 -26.32
CA GLY A 149 -14.33 -27.15 -27.67
C GLY A 149 -14.92 -26.16 -28.69
N THR A 150 -15.58 -25.10 -28.23
CA THR A 150 -16.13 -24.07 -29.14
C THR A 150 -15.04 -23.06 -29.53
N PRO A 151 -14.85 -22.77 -30.83
CA PRO A 151 -13.91 -21.73 -31.26
C PRO A 151 -14.17 -20.39 -30.56
N GLY A 152 -13.12 -19.81 -29.98
CA GLY A 152 -13.16 -18.53 -29.29
C GLY A 152 -13.47 -18.60 -27.79
N GLU A 153 -13.65 -19.79 -27.21
CA GLU A 153 -13.93 -19.92 -25.76
C GLU A 153 -12.72 -19.64 -24.86
N VAL A 154 -11.50 -19.83 -25.39
CA VAL A 154 -10.26 -19.49 -24.68
C VAL A 154 -9.98 -18.02 -24.96
N GLN A 155 -10.51 -17.18 -24.08
CA GLN A 155 -10.48 -15.74 -24.24
C GLN A 155 -9.08 -15.19 -24.00
N ASP A 156 -8.65 -14.35 -24.95
CA ASP A 156 -7.44 -13.55 -24.86
C ASP A 156 -7.88 -12.16 -24.39
N SER A 157 -7.46 -11.80 -23.18
CA SER A 157 -7.71 -10.50 -22.56
C SER A 157 -6.69 -9.44 -23.00
N GLY A 158 -5.74 -9.82 -23.88
CA GLY A 158 -4.78 -8.93 -24.51
C GLY A 158 -5.33 -8.18 -25.73
N PRO A 159 -4.52 -7.29 -26.34
CA PRO A 159 -4.99 -6.35 -27.36
C PRO A 159 -5.26 -6.97 -28.74
N TYR A 160 -4.78 -8.19 -29.01
CA TYR A 160 -4.88 -8.82 -30.33
C TYR A 160 -6.09 -9.76 -30.48
N SER A 161 -6.82 -10.03 -29.39
CA SER A 161 -8.00 -10.92 -29.39
C SER A 161 -7.72 -12.29 -30.04
N LEU A 162 -6.54 -12.85 -29.75
CA LEU A 162 -6.10 -14.15 -30.27
C LEU A 162 -6.79 -15.28 -29.50
N HIS A 163 -8.12 -15.37 -29.65
CA HIS A 163 -8.93 -16.35 -28.94
C HIS A 163 -8.66 -17.76 -29.46
N GLY A 164 -8.58 -18.70 -28.53
CA GLY A 164 -8.33 -20.11 -28.80
C GLY A 164 -9.56 -21.00 -28.66
N VAL A 165 -9.30 -22.30 -28.68
CA VAL A 165 -10.27 -23.37 -28.53
C VAL A 165 -9.67 -24.50 -27.68
N ALA A 166 -10.48 -25.15 -26.84
CA ALA A 166 -10.03 -26.36 -26.16
C ALA A 166 -10.10 -27.57 -27.10
N SER A 167 -9.14 -28.48 -26.96
CA SER A 167 -9.12 -29.76 -27.70
C SER A 167 -10.33 -30.67 -27.42
N THR A 168 -10.93 -30.54 -26.23
CA THR A 168 -12.10 -31.29 -25.78
C THR A 168 -12.79 -30.56 -24.63
N THR A 169 -13.93 -31.08 -24.18
CA THR A 169 -14.66 -30.55 -23.03
C THR A 169 -13.94 -30.90 -21.73
N PHE A 170 -13.70 -29.90 -20.87
CA PHE A 170 -13.23 -30.12 -19.51
C PHE A 170 -13.60 -28.98 -18.55
N THR A 171 -13.58 -29.28 -17.26
CA THR A 171 -13.88 -28.34 -16.17
C THR A 171 -12.60 -27.83 -15.54
N ASN A 172 -12.63 -26.57 -15.11
CA ASN A 172 -11.54 -25.93 -14.38
C ASN A 172 -11.81 -25.99 -12.87
N SER A 173 -10.77 -25.78 -12.08
CA SER A 173 -10.82 -25.71 -10.62
C SER A 173 -10.19 -24.41 -10.10
N GLN A 174 -10.09 -24.26 -8.79
CA GLN A 174 -9.49 -23.08 -8.18
C GLN A 174 -8.01 -22.97 -8.60
N GLY A 175 -7.68 -21.85 -9.23
CA GLY A 175 -6.36 -21.53 -9.76
C GLY A 175 -5.47 -20.79 -8.78
N LYS A 176 -4.41 -20.18 -9.32
CA LYS A 176 -3.48 -19.36 -8.54
C LYS A 176 -4.13 -18.04 -8.15
N LEU A 177 -4.79 -17.38 -9.09
CA LEU A 177 -5.52 -16.14 -8.83
C LEU A 177 -7.00 -16.45 -8.60
N ARG A 178 -7.67 -17.12 -9.54
CA ARG A 178 -9.09 -17.49 -9.38
C ARG A 178 -9.39 -18.89 -9.87
N GLY A 179 -9.50 -19.07 -11.19
CA GLY A 179 -9.64 -20.37 -11.85
C GLY A 179 -8.34 -20.77 -12.54
N ALA A 180 -8.18 -22.04 -12.88
CA ALA A 180 -7.07 -22.50 -13.72
C ALA A 180 -7.53 -23.63 -14.64
N ALA A 181 -6.90 -23.74 -15.80
CA ALA A 181 -7.16 -24.84 -16.72
C ALA A 181 -6.53 -26.15 -16.18
N ASP A 182 -7.36 -27.19 -16.04
CA ASP A 182 -6.94 -28.51 -15.53
C ASP A 182 -6.65 -29.49 -16.68
N PHE A 183 -5.38 -29.87 -16.80
CA PHE A 183 -4.87 -30.78 -17.82
C PHE A 183 -4.62 -32.17 -17.22
N ASP A 184 -5.07 -33.21 -17.91
CA ASP A 184 -4.96 -34.61 -17.47
C ASP A 184 -4.03 -35.45 -18.36
N GLY A 185 -3.18 -34.79 -19.15
CA GLY A 185 -2.31 -35.46 -20.13
C GLY A 185 -3.01 -35.79 -21.46
N THR A 186 -4.30 -35.49 -21.61
CA THR A 186 -5.03 -35.66 -22.89
C THR A 186 -5.60 -34.36 -23.44
N LYS A 187 -5.68 -33.33 -22.61
CA LYS A 187 -6.24 -32.01 -22.92
C LYS A 187 -5.14 -31.01 -23.25
N TYR A 188 -5.50 -30.04 -24.09
CA TYR A 188 -4.73 -28.84 -24.38
C TYR A 188 -5.64 -27.74 -24.93
N LEU A 189 -5.14 -26.51 -24.93
CA LEU A 189 -5.76 -25.35 -25.59
C LEU A 189 -4.93 -24.98 -26.83
N SER A 190 -5.59 -24.52 -27.88
CA SER A 190 -4.93 -24.13 -29.13
C SER A 190 -5.47 -22.83 -29.67
N VAL A 191 -4.56 -22.02 -30.20
CA VAL A 191 -4.79 -20.83 -31.00
C VAL A 191 -4.21 -21.12 -32.38
N ALA A 192 -4.96 -20.79 -33.43
CA ALA A 192 -4.50 -20.97 -34.80
C ALA A 192 -3.21 -20.16 -35.06
N ASP A 193 -2.46 -20.59 -36.06
CA ASP A 193 -1.24 -19.88 -36.48
C ASP A 193 -1.49 -18.38 -36.71
N ASN A 194 -0.55 -17.56 -36.24
CA ASN A 194 -0.63 -16.11 -36.29
C ASN A 194 0.76 -15.47 -36.19
N ASP A 195 1.09 -14.64 -37.17
CA ASP A 195 2.37 -13.92 -37.28
C ASP A 195 2.65 -12.98 -36.09
N ALA A 196 1.62 -12.52 -35.37
CA ALA A 196 1.80 -11.64 -34.20
C ALA A 196 2.52 -12.33 -33.03
N LEU A 197 2.56 -13.67 -33.02
CA LEU A 197 3.20 -14.47 -31.99
C LEU A 197 4.65 -14.84 -32.34
N GLU A 198 5.23 -14.30 -33.42
CA GLU A 198 6.56 -14.67 -33.91
C GLU A 198 7.25 -13.55 -34.70
N GLY A 199 8.46 -13.82 -35.23
CA GLY A 199 9.22 -12.85 -36.02
C GLY A 199 9.84 -11.70 -35.23
N MET A 200 9.65 -11.67 -33.91
CA MET A 200 10.14 -10.62 -33.01
C MET A 200 11.58 -10.85 -32.54
N GLN A 201 12.31 -9.77 -32.30
CA GLN A 201 13.66 -9.82 -31.71
C GLN A 201 13.66 -9.93 -30.18
N ARG A 202 12.49 -9.75 -29.55
CA ARG A 202 12.31 -9.84 -28.11
C ARG A 202 11.00 -10.54 -27.81
N LEU A 203 11.02 -11.45 -26.84
CA LEU A 203 9.85 -12.19 -26.39
C LEU A 203 9.96 -12.42 -24.89
N THR A 204 8.88 -12.17 -24.16
CA THR A 204 8.73 -12.70 -22.79
C THR A 204 7.51 -13.60 -22.75
N ILE A 205 7.63 -14.77 -22.13
CA ILE A 205 6.53 -15.70 -21.86
C ILE A 205 6.44 -15.90 -20.35
N SER A 206 5.25 -15.76 -19.78
CA SER A 206 4.97 -16.02 -18.37
C SER A 206 3.82 -17.01 -18.22
N ALA A 207 3.88 -17.87 -17.20
CA ALA A 207 2.78 -18.73 -16.79
C ALA A 207 2.89 -19.07 -15.29
N TRP A 208 1.74 -19.26 -14.65
CA TRP A 208 1.67 -20.03 -13.40
C TRP A 208 1.38 -21.49 -13.73
N VAL A 209 2.13 -22.41 -13.12
CA VAL A 209 1.97 -23.86 -13.32
C VAL A 209 1.94 -24.61 -12.01
N ARG A 210 1.08 -25.63 -11.93
CA ARG A 210 0.98 -26.57 -10.82
C ARG A 210 0.97 -28.00 -11.36
N PRO A 211 2.14 -28.60 -11.63
CA PRO A 211 2.17 -29.96 -12.13
C PRO A 211 1.71 -30.94 -11.06
N THR A 212 1.05 -32.03 -11.46
CA THR A 212 0.63 -33.10 -10.54
C THR A 212 1.31 -34.43 -10.83
N ASP A 213 1.97 -34.54 -11.99
CA ASP A 213 2.78 -35.71 -12.35
C ASP A 213 3.97 -35.35 -13.25
N ILE A 214 5.02 -34.75 -12.70
CA ILE A 214 6.28 -34.49 -13.44
C ILE A 214 7.11 -35.76 -13.76
N ALA A 215 6.70 -36.94 -13.26
CA ALA A 215 7.47 -38.19 -13.35
C ALA A 215 7.01 -39.12 -14.48
N ALA A 216 6.04 -38.71 -15.32
CA ALA A 216 5.40 -39.53 -16.34
C ALA A 216 6.33 -40.05 -17.48
N GLY A 217 7.64 -39.78 -17.43
CA GLY A 217 8.65 -40.32 -18.36
C GLY A 217 8.68 -39.71 -19.76
N ASN A 218 7.74 -38.81 -20.09
CA ASN A 218 7.70 -38.02 -21.33
C ASN A 218 7.75 -36.52 -21.00
N GLY A 219 8.15 -35.70 -21.97
CA GLY A 219 8.10 -34.24 -21.81
C GLY A 219 6.66 -33.73 -21.72
N GLN A 220 6.40 -32.69 -20.93
CA GLN A 220 5.05 -32.13 -20.72
C GLN A 220 5.00 -30.65 -21.09
N GLY A 221 4.33 -30.32 -22.20
CA GLY A 221 4.30 -28.97 -22.73
C GLY A 221 3.44 -28.00 -21.93
N ILE A 222 3.97 -26.84 -21.60
CA ILE A 222 3.27 -25.79 -20.88
C ILE A 222 2.74 -24.75 -21.87
N VAL A 223 3.65 -24.19 -22.67
CA VAL A 223 3.36 -23.26 -23.76
C VAL A 223 4.27 -23.60 -24.93
N ALA A 224 3.75 -23.63 -26.15
CA ALA A 224 4.55 -23.87 -27.35
C ALA A 224 3.97 -23.16 -28.57
N LYS A 225 4.83 -22.78 -29.51
CA LYS A 225 4.44 -22.46 -30.89
C LYS A 225 5.17 -23.40 -31.83
N ARG A 226 4.50 -24.53 -32.12
CA ARG A 226 5.13 -25.74 -32.66
C ARG A 226 4.12 -26.67 -33.31
N ASN A 227 4.54 -27.36 -34.38
CA ASN A 227 3.71 -28.37 -35.05
C ASN A 227 3.79 -29.76 -34.39
N ASP A 228 4.99 -30.21 -34.00
CA ASP A 228 5.23 -31.50 -33.34
C ASP A 228 6.59 -31.52 -32.61
N TYR A 229 6.78 -32.38 -31.60
CA TYR A 229 7.98 -32.51 -30.76
C TYR A 229 9.30 -32.73 -31.53
N GLY A 230 9.24 -33.31 -32.74
CA GLY A 230 10.43 -33.54 -33.57
C GLY A 230 10.64 -32.52 -34.69
N ALA A 231 9.72 -31.56 -34.85
CA ALA A 231 9.66 -30.68 -36.02
C ALA A 231 9.75 -29.19 -35.65
N ASP A 232 9.71 -28.35 -36.69
CA ASP A 232 9.68 -26.89 -36.72
C ASP A 232 8.94 -26.28 -35.51
N HIS A 233 9.67 -25.52 -34.70
CA HIS A 233 9.15 -24.79 -33.54
C HIS A 233 9.77 -23.41 -33.46
N SER A 234 8.96 -22.43 -33.07
CA SER A 234 9.44 -21.06 -32.85
C SER A 234 9.93 -20.89 -31.42
N TYR A 235 9.24 -21.50 -30.46
CA TYR A 235 9.61 -21.57 -29.06
C TYR A 235 8.77 -22.61 -28.32
N GLY A 236 9.24 -23.03 -27.15
CA GLY A 236 8.48 -23.91 -26.26
C GLY A 236 9.03 -23.97 -24.85
N MET A 237 8.13 -24.17 -23.89
CA MET A 237 8.42 -24.41 -22.47
C MET A 237 7.75 -25.71 -22.04
N PHE A 238 8.50 -26.63 -21.46
CA PHE A 238 7.98 -27.95 -21.09
C PHE A 238 8.77 -28.58 -19.94
N PHE A 239 8.13 -29.42 -19.14
CA PHE A 239 8.84 -30.24 -18.16
C PHE A 239 9.47 -31.46 -18.82
N TRP A 240 10.65 -31.85 -18.35
CA TRP A 240 11.22 -33.17 -18.61
C TRP A 240 11.80 -33.73 -17.31
N GLY A 241 11.10 -34.69 -16.71
CA GLY A 241 11.35 -35.03 -15.31
C GLY A 241 11.05 -33.81 -14.42
N ASP A 242 11.90 -33.56 -13.43
CA ASP A 242 11.73 -32.48 -12.46
C ASP A 242 12.36 -31.14 -12.89
N GLN A 243 12.69 -30.96 -14.17
CA GLN A 243 13.26 -29.72 -14.72
C GLN A 243 12.37 -29.10 -15.77
N LEU A 244 12.40 -27.77 -15.85
CA LEU A 244 11.81 -27.01 -16.94
C LEU A 244 12.82 -26.86 -18.06
N HIS A 245 12.43 -27.17 -19.28
CA HIS A 245 13.21 -26.99 -20.50
C HIS A 245 12.62 -25.86 -21.33
N VAL A 246 13.51 -25.14 -22.00
CA VAL A 246 13.17 -24.00 -22.87
C VAL A 246 13.83 -24.21 -24.22
N ASP A 247 13.03 -24.08 -25.27
CA ASP A 247 13.45 -24.04 -26.67
C ASP A 247 13.15 -22.64 -27.24
N ILE A 248 14.11 -22.05 -27.94
CA ILE A 248 13.96 -20.83 -28.73
C ILE A 248 14.53 -21.13 -30.12
N ASP A 249 13.75 -20.88 -31.17
CA ASP A 249 14.09 -21.26 -32.55
C ASP A 249 14.25 -22.79 -32.76
N THR A 250 14.52 -23.17 -34.00
CA THR A 250 14.75 -24.54 -34.48
C THR A 250 16.17 -25.07 -34.19
N GLY A 251 17.04 -24.24 -33.60
CA GLY A 251 18.39 -24.62 -33.16
C GLY A 251 18.38 -25.66 -32.05
N ASN A 252 19.49 -26.40 -31.88
CA ASN A 252 19.63 -27.35 -30.76
C ASN A 252 20.44 -26.72 -29.62
N ASN A 253 19.90 -25.65 -29.02
CA ASN A 253 20.45 -24.91 -27.90
C ASN A 253 19.52 -24.92 -26.68
N ARG A 254 18.60 -25.89 -26.64
CA ARG A 254 17.78 -26.23 -25.48
C ARG A 254 18.62 -26.25 -24.20
N PHE A 255 18.09 -25.62 -23.16
CA PHE A 255 18.64 -25.69 -21.81
C PHE A 255 17.56 -26.07 -20.80
N ALA A 256 17.99 -26.43 -19.59
CA ALA A 256 17.12 -26.83 -18.49
C ALA A 256 17.35 -25.94 -17.26
N SER A 257 16.33 -25.80 -16.42
CA SER A 257 16.41 -25.09 -15.15
C SER A 257 17.40 -25.73 -14.19
N ASN A 258 18.03 -24.94 -13.30
CA ASN A 258 18.70 -25.50 -12.12
C ASN A 258 17.69 -25.95 -11.08
N PHE A 259 16.61 -25.18 -10.96
CA PHE A 259 15.49 -25.47 -10.07
C PHE A 259 14.87 -26.84 -10.37
N ARG A 260 14.57 -27.58 -9.30
CA ARG A 260 13.92 -28.89 -9.32
C ARG A 260 12.47 -28.74 -8.85
N PHE A 261 11.54 -29.03 -9.74
CA PHE A 261 10.12 -28.91 -9.49
C PHE A 261 9.59 -30.12 -8.71
N THR A 262 8.50 -29.90 -7.98
CA THR A 262 7.77 -30.97 -7.29
C THR A 262 6.29 -30.84 -7.58
N ASN A 263 5.56 -31.94 -7.50
CA ASN A 263 4.12 -31.94 -7.76
C ASN A 263 3.36 -31.09 -6.73
N ASP A 264 2.15 -30.69 -7.11
CA ASP A 264 1.12 -30.09 -6.26
C ASP A 264 1.43 -28.69 -5.72
N LYS A 265 2.42 -27.99 -6.29
CA LYS A 265 2.79 -26.61 -5.94
C LYS A 265 2.66 -25.66 -7.13
N TRP A 266 2.27 -24.42 -6.85
CA TRP A 266 2.27 -23.36 -7.85
C TRP A 266 3.67 -22.79 -8.02
N TYR A 267 4.10 -22.69 -9.28
CA TYR A 267 5.33 -22.03 -9.70
C TYR A 267 5.00 -20.95 -10.72
N HIS A 268 5.58 -19.77 -10.53
CA HIS A 268 5.61 -18.76 -11.58
C HIS A 268 6.86 -19.00 -12.42
N ILE A 269 6.68 -19.25 -13.71
CA ILE A 269 7.79 -19.47 -14.64
C ILE A 269 7.75 -18.39 -15.71
N LEU A 270 8.91 -17.78 -15.97
CA LEU A 270 9.01 -16.71 -16.94
C LEU A 270 10.31 -16.82 -17.73
N VAL A 271 10.21 -16.76 -19.06
CA VAL A 271 11.35 -16.74 -19.98
C VAL A 271 11.39 -15.39 -20.67
N SER A 272 12.54 -14.71 -20.63
CA SER A 272 12.80 -13.44 -21.32
C SER A 272 13.92 -13.62 -22.35
N PHE A 273 13.58 -13.42 -23.62
CA PHE A 273 14.49 -13.48 -24.76
C PHE A 273 14.75 -12.07 -25.32
N ASP A 274 16.02 -11.71 -25.46
CA ASP A 274 16.47 -10.49 -26.13
C ASP A 274 17.57 -10.79 -27.16
N GLY A 275 17.17 -10.92 -28.43
CA GLY A 275 18.06 -11.20 -29.56
C GLY A 275 19.12 -10.13 -29.83
N THR A 276 18.99 -8.94 -29.23
CA THR A 276 19.97 -7.85 -29.35
C THR A 276 21.15 -8.00 -28.39
N GLN A 277 21.05 -8.89 -27.39
CA GLN A 277 22.14 -9.21 -26.47
C GLN A 277 23.19 -10.10 -27.14
N ALA A 278 24.37 -10.19 -26.52
CA ALA A 278 25.39 -11.17 -26.88
C ALA A 278 24.83 -12.60 -26.72
N VAL A 279 25.18 -13.51 -27.63
CA VAL A 279 24.67 -14.90 -27.71
C VAL A 279 24.50 -15.56 -26.34
N GLY A 280 25.54 -15.53 -25.50
CA GLY A 280 25.54 -16.15 -24.17
C GLY A 280 24.58 -15.55 -23.12
N ASN A 281 23.90 -14.44 -23.42
CA ASN A 281 23.05 -13.67 -22.50
C ASN A 281 21.65 -13.40 -23.06
N ARG A 282 21.25 -14.09 -24.13
CA ARG A 282 20.02 -13.78 -24.85
C ARG A 282 18.77 -14.32 -24.17
N VAL A 283 18.86 -15.44 -23.45
CA VAL A 283 17.70 -16.02 -22.74
C VAL A 283 17.94 -15.99 -21.24
N ARG A 284 16.93 -15.53 -20.50
CA ARG A 284 16.89 -15.59 -19.04
C ARG A 284 15.66 -16.35 -18.61
N LEU A 285 15.85 -17.34 -17.73
CA LEU A 285 14.77 -18.09 -17.11
C LEU A 285 14.62 -17.65 -15.66
N TYR A 286 13.40 -17.33 -15.26
CA TYR A 286 13.04 -16.95 -13.90
C TYR A 286 12.02 -17.91 -13.33
N ILE A 287 12.25 -18.36 -12.10
CA ILE A 287 11.34 -19.20 -11.33
C ILE A 287 10.96 -18.44 -10.05
N ASN A 288 9.65 -18.28 -9.81
CA ASN A 288 9.12 -17.53 -8.67
C ASN A 288 9.70 -16.12 -8.55
N GLY A 289 9.87 -15.46 -9.71
CA GLY A 289 10.42 -14.11 -9.81
C GLY A 289 11.96 -14.04 -9.81
N HIS A 290 12.64 -15.08 -9.34
CA HIS A 290 14.10 -15.11 -9.22
C HIS A 290 14.78 -15.67 -10.47
N LEU A 291 15.93 -15.10 -10.85
CA LEU A 291 16.73 -15.59 -11.97
C LEU A 291 17.28 -16.98 -11.63
N ASP A 292 16.95 -17.97 -12.46
CA ASP A 292 17.43 -19.35 -12.33
C ASP A 292 18.60 -19.63 -13.28
N GLN A 293 18.49 -19.18 -14.53
CA GLN A 293 19.46 -19.47 -15.58
C GLN A 293 19.61 -18.32 -16.59
N ILE A 294 20.83 -18.15 -17.10
CA ILE A 294 21.14 -17.36 -18.29
C ILE A 294 21.71 -18.33 -19.33
N ALA A 295 21.09 -18.38 -20.50
CA ALA A 295 21.43 -19.34 -21.54
C ALA A 295 21.83 -18.67 -22.85
N ALA A 296 22.69 -19.39 -23.59
CA ALA A 296 23.13 -19.01 -24.91
C ALA A 296 22.03 -19.31 -25.95
N GLU A 297 21.78 -18.35 -26.84
CA GLU A 297 20.87 -18.53 -27.97
C GLU A 297 21.54 -17.98 -29.24
N ASP A 298 21.65 -18.80 -30.28
CA ASP A 298 22.34 -18.43 -31.52
C ASP A 298 21.48 -17.52 -32.39
N SER A 299 20.15 -17.70 -32.33
CA SER A 299 19.21 -16.88 -33.04
C SER A 299 19.06 -15.49 -32.42
N SER A 300 18.99 -14.47 -33.28
CA SER A 300 18.70 -13.09 -32.87
C SER A 300 17.21 -12.72 -32.98
N ALA A 301 16.35 -13.66 -33.38
CA ALA A 301 14.91 -13.45 -33.51
C ALA A 301 14.14 -14.76 -33.37
N ILE A 302 12.89 -14.67 -32.93
CA ILE A 302 11.96 -15.81 -32.98
C ILE A 302 11.64 -16.10 -34.45
N PRO A 303 11.86 -17.32 -34.97
CA PRO A 303 11.59 -17.63 -36.37
C PRO A 303 10.08 -17.54 -36.65
N ASN A 304 9.74 -17.21 -37.89
CA ASN A 304 8.36 -17.27 -38.37
C ASN A 304 8.11 -18.64 -39.01
N LEU A 305 7.25 -19.43 -38.37
CA LEU A 305 6.89 -20.79 -38.76
C LEU A 305 5.38 -20.95 -38.65
N ASN A 306 4.77 -21.51 -39.69
CA ASN A 306 3.34 -21.84 -39.69
C ASN A 306 3.07 -22.96 -38.68
N ALA A 307 2.75 -22.56 -37.45
CA ALA A 307 2.56 -23.45 -36.31
C ALA A 307 1.56 -22.84 -35.32
N PRO A 308 0.63 -23.66 -34.78
CA PRO A 308 -0.31 -23.18 -33.78
C PRO A 308 0.42 -22.79 -32.49
N PHE A 309 -0.17 -21.86 -31.76
CA PHE A 309 0.20 -21.61 -30.36
C PHE A 309 -0.65 -22.51 -29.46
N THR A 310 -0.02 -23.22 -28.53
CA THR A 310 -0.68 -24.20 -27.67
C THR A 310 -0.33 -23.97 -26.20
N ILE A 311 -1.32 -24.22 -25.33
CA ILE A 311 -1.15 -24.26 -23.88
C ILE A 311 -1.49 -25.69 -23.41
N GLY A 312 -0.62 -26.28 -22.59
CA GLY A 312 -0.78 -27.65 -22.08
C GLY A 312 -0.32 -28.76 -23.03
N THR A 313 0.39 -28.42 -24.11
CA THR A 313 1.05 -29.41 -25.00
C THR A 313 2.24 -28.79 -25.73
N MET A 314 3.19 -29.63 -26.17
CA MET A 314 4.31 -29.24 -27.04
C MET A 314 3.91 -29.17 -28.53
N GLY A 315 2.68 -29.54 -28.90
CA GLY A 315 2.23 -29.66 -30.29
C GLY A 315 2.25 -31.11 -30.79
N GLY A 316 1.29 -31.45 -31.67
CA GLY A 316 1.13 -32.80 -32.23
C GLY A 316 0.42 -33.80 -31.30
N MET A 317 -0.22 -34.84 -31.88
CA MET A 317 -0.96 -35.90 -31.15
C MET A 317 -0.03 -36.93 -30.45
N GLY A 318 0.97 -36.46 -29.69
CA GLY A 318 1.90 -37.30 -28.92
C GLY A 318 1.62 -37.31 -27.41
N PRO A 319 2.34 -38.11 -26.60
CA PRO A 319 2.16 -38.21 -25.14
C PRO A 319 2.75 -37.01 -24.38
N TYR A 320 2.75 -35.82 -24.99
CA TYR A 320 3.52 -34.65 -24.54
C TYR A 320 2.68 -33.55 -23.88
N ASN A 321 1.50 -33.91 -23.41
CA ASN A 321 0.56 -32.98 -22.80
C ASN A 321 0.85 -32.84 -21.31
N PHE A 322 0.53 -31.67 -20.79
CA PHE A 322 0.68 -31.36 -19.37
C PHE A 322 -0.28 -32.15 -18.48
N ILE A 323 0.19 -32.51 -17.29
CA ILE A 323 -0.63 -33.09 -16.23
C ILE A 323 -0.54 -32.18 -15.01
N GLY A 324 -1.63 -31.47 -14.73
CA GLY A 324 -1.69 -30.45 -13.67
C GLY A 324 -2.49 -29.23 -14.10
N GLN A 325 -2.21 -28.09 -13.48
CA GLN A 325 -2.95 -26.85 -13.70
C GLN A 325 -2.05 -25.77 -14.32
N ILE A 326 -2.57 -25.02 -15.29
CA ILE A 326 -1.90 -23.82 -15.84
C ILE A 326 -2.84 -22.63 -15.66
N ASP A 327 -2.28 -21.50 -15.27
CA ASP A 327 -2.99 -20.25 -15.02
C ASP A 327 -2.17 -19.06 -15.53
N GLU A 328 -2.82 -17.92 -15.79
CA GLU A 328 -2.19 -16.63 -16.08
C GLU A 328 -1.08 -16.67 -17.17
N VAL A 329 -1.40 -17.20 -18.36
CA VAL A 329 -0.43 -17.26 -19.47
C VAL A 329 -0.36 -15.93 -20.20
N SER A 330 0.81 -15.29 -20.22
CA SER A 330 1.01 -13.96 -20.80
C SER A 330 2.24 -13.91 -21.69
N LEU A 331 2.17 -13.20 -22.82
CA LEU A 331 3.32 -12.96 -23.69
C LEU A 331 3.51 -11.46 -23.96
N TRP A 332 4.77 -11.04 -24.14
CA TRP A 332 5.14 -9.67 -24.52
C TRP A 332 6.10 -9.67 -25.70
N THR A 333 6.02 -8.64 -26.54
CA THR A 333 7.04 -8.28 -27.55
C THR A 333 8.26 -7.56 -26.97
N ALA A 334 8.38 -7.55 -25.64
CA ALA A 334 9.48 -6.95 -24.90
C ALA A 334 10.22 -8.03 -24.10
N ALA A 335 11.50 -7.79 -23.84
CA ALA A 335 12.27 -8.58 -22.90
C ALA A 335 12.14 -7.91 -21.53
N LEU A 336 11.36 -8.52 -20.63
CA LEU A 336 11.18 -7.96 -19.29
C LEU A 336 12.48 -8.07 -18.50
N ASP A 337 12.78 -7.04 -17.72
CA ASP A 337 13.92 -7.02 -16.81
C ASP A 337 13.60 -7.68 -15.45
N TYR A 338 14.62 -7.87 -14.61
CA TYR A 338 14.45 -8.50 -13.31
C TYR A 338 13.44 -7.78 -12.39
N GLY A 339 13.42 -6.44 -12.42
CA GLY A 339 12.50 -5.65 -11.59
C GLY A 339 11.05 -5.84 -12.02
N GLU A 340 10.80 -5.86 -13.33
CA GLU A 340 9.49 -6.12 -13.92
C GLU A 340 9.00 -7.54 -13.63
N VAL A 341 9.88 -8.54 -13.79
CA VAL A 341 9.58 -9.95 -13.49
C VAL A 341 9.22 -10.14 -12.02
N MET A 342 10.04 -9.59 -11.13
CA MET A 342 9.78 -9.62 -9.69
C MET A 342 8.49 -8.90 -9.32
N TYR A 343 8.14 -7.83 -10.05
CA TYR A 343 6.89 -7.11 -9.81
C TYR A 343 5.65 -7.95 -10.13
N ILE A 344 5.65 -8.65 -11.27
CA ILE A 344 4.59 -9.59 -11.64
C ILE A 344 4.44 -10.66 -10.56
N TYR A 345 5.55 -11.31 -10.20
CA TYR A 345 5.53 -12.34 -9.17
C TYR A 345 5.03 -11.79 -7.83
N ALA A 346 5.48 -10.61 -7.39
CA ALA A 346 5.06 -10.01 -6.12
C ALA A 346 3.55 -9.69 -6.05
N LYS A 347 2.92 -9.34 -7.19
CA LYS A 347 1.47 -9.07 -7.25
C LYS A 347 0.63 -10.35 -7.24
N GLN A 348 1.12 -11.39 -7.91
CA GLN A 348 0.36 -12.62 -8.14
C GLN A 348 0.69 -13.74 -7.13
N SER A 349 1.84 -13.67 -6.46
CA SER A 349 2.28 -14.67 -5.48
C SER A 349 1.43 -14.75 -4.21
N PRO A 350 0.88 -13.65 -3.64
CA PRO A 350 0.04 -13.76 -2.46
C PRO A 350 -1.16 -14.67 -2.72
N ARG A 351 -1.53 -15.49 -1.72
CA ARG A 351 -2.67 -16.39 -1.84
C ARG A 351 -4.00 -15.64 -1.82
N PHE A 352 -4.10 -14.66 -0.94
CA PHE A 352 -5.28 -13.83 -0.78
C PHE A 352 -4.90 -12.38 -0.95
N THR A 353 -5.78 -11.63 -1.61
CA THR A 353 -5.58 -10.19 -1.77
C THR A 353 -6.90 -9.42 -1.71
N GLY A 354 -6.83 -8.16 -1.31
CA GLY A 354 -7.90 -7.19 -1.49
C GLY A 354 -7.34 -5.81 -1.77
N ALA A 355 -8.19 -4.92 -2.29
CA ALA A 355 -7.82 -3.56 -2.62
C ALA A 355 -8.85 -2.57 -2.09
N PHE A 356 -8.35 -1.44 -1.65
CA PHE A 356 -9.13 -0.24 -1.37
C PHE A 356 -8.58 0.91 -2.20
N VAL A 357 -9.44 1.58 -2.96
CA VAL A 357 -9.12 2.87 -3.57
C VAL A 357 -9.96 3.93 -2.86
N SER A 358 -9.31 4.95 -2.31
CA SER A 358 -10.03 6.02 -1.64
C SER A 358 -10.94 6.78 -2.61
N ARG A 359 -11.94 7.46 -2.06
CA ARG A 359 -12.54 8.60 -2.75
C ARG A 359 -11.49 9.64 -3.16
N VAL A 360 -11.86 10.55 -4.05
CA VAL A 360 -11.01 11.69 -4.41
C VAL A 360 -11.08 12.76 -3.32
N PHE A 361 -9.92 13.18 -2.82
CA PHE A 361 -9.77 14.28 -1.86
C PHE A 361 -9.50 15.58 -2.61
N ASP A 362 -10.21 16.64 -2.24
CA ASP A 362 -10.04 17.97 -2.85
C ASP A 362 -9.40 18.94 -1.86
N SER A 363 -8.19 19.42 -2.17
CA SER A 363 -7.49 20.40 -1.32
C SER A 363 -8.09 21.81 -1.34
N GLN A 364 -8.99 22.12 -2.27
CA GLN A 364 -9.51 23.47 -2.58
C GLN A 364 -8.45 24.52 -2.93
N GLU A 365 -7.17 24.16 -2.97
CA GLU A 365 -6.08 25.06 -3.30
C GLU A 365 -5.72 24.90 -4.78
N THR A 366 -5.36 26.01 -5.42
CA THR A 366 -4.96 25.99 -6.84
C THR A 366 -3.61 25.33 -7.05
N ASN A 367 -2.75 25.28 -6.01
CA ASN A 367 -1.45 24.60 -6.00
C ASN A 367 -1.21 24.01 -4.59
N PRO A 368 -1.90 22.93 -4.19
CA PRO A 368 -1.68 22.38 -2.87
C PRO A 368 -0.29 21.77 -2.76
N THR A 369 0.20 21.67 -1.53
CA THR A 369 1.33 20.80 -1.22
C THR A 369 0.82 19.63 -0.39
N TRP A 370 0.60 18.48 -1.03
CA TRP A 370 0.37 17.23 -0.31
C TRP A 370 1.64 16.88 0.46
N THR A 371 1.51 16.59 1.76
CA THR A 371 2.67 16.51 2.67
C THR A 371 2.90 15.13 3.25
N PHE A 372 1.85 14.32 3.47
CA PHE A 372 2.03 12.98 4.02
C PHE A 372 0.83 12.05 3.83
N LEU A 373 1.08 10.75 4.04
CA LEU A 373 0.09 9.69 4.28
C LEU A 373 0.42 9.03 5.62
N SER A 374 -0.57 8.83 6.50
CA SER A 374 -0.40 8.23 7.83
C SER A 374 -1.54 7.25 8.12
N PRO A 375 -1.40 5.97 7.74
CA PRO A 375 -2.35 4.92 8.06
C PRO A 375 -2.22 4.45 9.53
N VAL A 376 -3.32 3.97 10.10
CA VAL A 376 -3.36 3.33 11.42
C VAL A 376 -3.74 1.87 11.27
N THR A 377 -2.93 0.98 11.84
CA THR A 377 -3.12 -0.47 11.80
C THR A 377 -3.06 -1.06 13.21
N PRO A 378 -3.72 -2.20 13.48
CA PRO A 378 -3.64 -2.85 14.78
C PRO A 378 -2.29 -3.53 15.04
N LEU A 379 -1.57 -3.90 13.97
CA LEU A 379 -0.25 -4.52 14.01
C LEU A 379 0.69 -3.88 12.97
N PRO A 380 2.01 -3.92 13.20
CA PRO A 380 3.03 -3.46 12.25
C PRO A 380 3.26 -4.47 11.13
N PHE A 381 2.32 -4.57 10.18
CA PHE A 381 2.43 -5.50 9.05
C PHE A 381 3.61 -5.15 8.13
N ASN A 382 4.34 -6.16 7.65
CA ASN A 382 5.51 -6.01 6.79
C ASN A 382 6.61 -5.12 7.39
N LYS A 383 6.88 -5.25 8.70
CA LYS A 383 7.87 -4.47 9.44
C LYS A 383 8.77 -5.37 10.24
N GLU A 384 10.09 -5.25 10.13
CA GLU A 384 11.04 -5.91 11.04
C GLU A 384 10.82 -5.53 12.51
N ILE A 385 11.18 -6.41 13.46
CA ILE A 385 11.14 -6.03 14.88
C ILE A 385 12.22 -4.97 15.18
N PRO A 386 12.01 -4.05 16.14
CA PRO A 386 12.86 -2.85 16.23
C PRO A 386 14.30 -3.07 16.73
N GLY A 387 14.66 -4.25 17.23
CA GLY A 387 15.97 -4.51 17.86
C GLY A 387 16.27 -3.53 19.01
N LEU A 388 17.46 -2.90 18.99
CA LEU A 388 17.84 -1.86 19.97
C LEU A 388 17.10 -0.53 19.83
N ASN A 389 16.33 -0.33 18.76
CA ASN A 389 15.65 0.95 18.50
C ASN A 389 14.42 1.17 19.40
N GLY A 390 14.07 0.19 20.25
CA GLY A 390 13.05 0.30 21.29
C GLY A 390 12.00 -0.81 21.21
N SER A 391 10.84 -0.58 21.83
CA SER A 391 9.70 -1.48 21.78
C SER A 391 8.52 -0.78 21.13
N GLU A 392 7.80 -1.49 20.26
CA GLU A 392 6.51 -0.99 19.79
C GLU A 392 5.49 -0.98 20.93
N LEU A 393 4.68 0.07 20.97
CA LEU A 393 3.72 0.30 22.04
C LEU A 393 2.30 -0.01 21.57
N THR A 394 1.44 -0.41 22.51
CA THR A 394 0.01 -0.59 22.24
C THR A 394 -0.71 0.71 21.90
N SER A 395 -0.10 1.87 22.19
CA SER A 395 -0.54 3.17 21.73
C SER A 395 -0.32 3.39 20.23
N ASP A 396 0.70 2.74 19.65
CA ASP A 396 1.04 2.83 18.22
C ASP A 396 0.29 1.75 17.43
N TYR A 397 0.23 0.54 18.00
CA TYR A 397 -0.39 -0.64 17.40
C TYR A 397 -1.26 -1.35 18.43
N SER A 398 -2.59 -1.20 18.33
CA SER A 398 -3.51 -1.61 19.40
C SER A 398 -3.49 -3.09 19.77
N GLU A 399 -2.97 -3.96 18.89
CA GLU A 399 -2.92 -5.42 19.10
C GLU A 399 -1.49 -5.96 19.22
N VAL A 400 -0.46 -5.09 19.24
CA VAL A 400 0.92 -5.54 19.43
C VAL A 400 1.11 -6.13 20.83
N SER A 401 1.94 -7.18 20.94
CA SER A 401 2.29 -7.69 22.26
C SER A 401 3.23 -6.69 22.95
N PRO A 402 2.91 -6.22 24.18
CA PRO A 402 3.71 -5.20 24.86
C PRO A 402 5.10 -5.68 25.29
N ASN A 403 5.38 -7.00 25.21
CA ASN A 403 6.60 -7.60 25.75
C ASN A 403 7.49 -8.25 24.70
N LEU A 404 7.19 -8.11 23.40
CA LEU A 404 7.91 -8.86 22.36
C LEU A 404 9.44 -8.63 22.40
N MET A 405 9.89 -7.43 22.73
CA MET A 405 11.32 -7.11 22.85
C MET A 405 11.96 -7.53 24.18
N ASN A 406 11.15 -7.85 25.20
CA ASN A 406 11.67 -8.31 26.48
C ASN A 406 12.33 -9.68 26.32
N GLY A 407 13.58 -9.79 26.76
CA GLY A 407 14.33 -11.04 26.71
C GLY A 407 14.91 -11.36 25.33
N LEU A 408 14.79 -10.49 24.34
CA LEU A 408 15.46 -10.65 23.05
C LEU A 408 16.98 -10.61 23.25
N MET A 409 17.66 -11.69 22.92
CA MET A 409 19.11 -11.88 23.13
C MET A 409 19.94 -11.56 21.90
N ALA A 410 19.43 -11.92 20.72
CA ALA A 410 20.08 -11.71 19.44
C ALA A 410 19.04 -11.61 18.33
N TYR A 411 19.33 -10.79 17.33
CA TYR A 411 18.49 -10.66 16.15
C TYR A 411 19.35 -10.38 14.91
N TRP A 412 19.42 -11.36 14.02
CA TRP A 412 20.11 -11.26 12.73
C TRP A 412 19.08 -11.09 11.62
N LYS A 413 19.06 -9.87 11.06
CA LYS A 413 18.14 -9.48 9.99
C LYS A 413 18.48 -10.07 8.62
N LEU A 414 19.73 -10.51 8.41
CA LEU A 414 20.20 -11.10 7.14
C LEU A 414 20.01 -10.18 5.90
N ASN A 415 19.97 -8.87 6.14
CA ASN A 415 19.82 -7.80 5.15
C ASN A 415 21.16 -7.33 4.54
N GLU A 416 22.28 -7.86 5.02
CA GLU A 416 23.61 -7.45 4.57
C GLU A 416 23.79 -7.72 3.08
N THR A 417 24.58 -6.87 2.40
CA THR A 417 24.79 -6.95 0.94
C THR A 417 26.23 -7.30 0.57
N ILE A 418 27.10 -7.43 1.57
CA ILE A 418 28.53 -7.68 1.36
C ILE A 418 29.01 -8.61 2.47
N ASP A 419 29.68 -9.69 2.08
CA ASP A 419 30.37 -10.56 3.02
C ASP A 419 31.73 -9.94 3.39
N THR A 420 31.87 -9.53 4.66
CA THR A 420 33.14 -9.04 5.23
C THR A 420 33.94 -10.13 5.95
N GLY A 421 33.52 -11.40 5.84
CA GLY A 421 34.04 -12.55 6.57
C GLY A 421 33.59 -12.54 8.04
N ALA A 422 34.49 -12.11 8.93
CA ALA A 422 34.19 -12.03 10.36
C ALA A 422 33.15 -10.94 10.63
N ASN A 423 32.15 -11.26 11.47
CA ASN A 423 31.04 -10.37 11.83
C ASN A 423 30.25 -9.84 10.62
N ALA A 424 30.26 -10.56 9.49
CA ALA A 424 29.55 -10.20 8.28
C ALA A 424 28.04 -10.12 8.49
N ILE A 425 27.48 -10.94 9.39
CA ILE A 425 26.06 -10.91 9.75
C ILE A 425 25.88 -10.21 11.10
N LYS A 426 25.20 -9.07 11.14
CA LYS A 426 25.07 -8.26 12.34
C LYS A 426 23.91 -8.72 13.20
N ASP A 427 24.23 -9.02 14.45
CA ASP A 427 23.27 -8.98 15.57
C ASP A 427 22.85 -7.53 15.84
N SER A 428 21.59 -7.19 15.53
CA SER A 428 20.95 -5.88 15.76
C SER A 428 20.58 -5.63 17.23
N VAL A 429 20.84 -6.57 18.14
CA VAL A 429 20.50 -6.48 19.57
C VAL A 429 21.75 -6.47 20.45
N GLY A 430 22.77 -7.23 20.08
CA GLY A 430 23.94 -7.44 20.91
C GLY A 430 25.24 -7.54 20.13
N THR A 431 26.16 -8.33 20.66
CA THR A 431 27.51 -8.53 20.11
C THR A 431 27.69 -9.93 19.51
N ASN A 432 26.61 -10.71 19.39
CA ASN A 432 26.66 -12.06 18.83
C ASN A 432 26.68 -12.02 17.31
N HIS A 433 27.51 -11.16 16.70
CA HIS A 433 27.60 -11.08 15.24
C HIS A 433 28.09 -12.42 14.65
N GLY A 434 27.59 -12.76 13.47
CA GLY A 434 27.89 -14.00 12.76
C GLY A 434 29.03 -13.86 11.77
N THR A 435 29.81 -14.93 11.64
CA THR A 435 30.89 -15.07 10.64
C THR A 435 30.42 -15.98 9.52
N VAL A 436 30.52 -15.52 8.27
CA VAL A 436 30.15 -16.29 7.09
C VAL A 436 31.29 -17.24 6.70
N SER A 437 30.94 -18.45 6.27
CA SER A 437 31.86 -19.42 5.67
C SER A 437 31.14 -20.25 4.61
N GLY A 438 31.85 -20.61 3.53
CA GLY A 438 31.24 -21.28 2.36
C GLY A 438 30.46 -20.30 1.48
N THR A 439 29.51 -20.81 0.70
CA THR A 439 28.76 -20.00 -0.29
C THR A 439 27.44 -19.50 0.30
N ILE A 440 27.36 -18.20 0.54
CA ILE A 440 26.13 -17.48 0.90
C ILE A 440 26.06 -16.22 0.04
N GLU A 441 24.94 -16.02 -0.64
CA GLU A 441 24.65 -14.78 -1.37
C GLU A 441 23.88 -13.85 -0.43
N LEU A 442 24.51 -12.72 -0.08
CA LEU A 442 23.97 -11.77 0.89
C LEU A 442 23.22 -10.66 0.16
N GLY A 443 21.95 -10.46 0.51
CA GLY A 443 21.20 -9.24 0.22
C GLY A 443 20.80 -9.00 -1.23
N ASP A 444 21.16 -9.88 -2.17
CA ASP A 444 20.79 -9.74 -3.59
C ASP A 444 19.35 -10.18 -3.90
N LEU A 445 18.75 -10.98 -3.00
CA LEU A 445 17.40 -11.51 -3.15
C LEU A 445 16.43 -10.87 -2.15
N ARG A 446 15.16 -10.77 -2.55
CA ARG A 446 14.08 -10.25 -1.69
C ARG A 446 13.84 -11.21 -0.52
N GLY A 447 13.97 -10.68 0.70
CA GLY A 447 13.66 -11.38 1.95
C GLY A 447 12.17 -11.40 2.25
N ILE A 448 11.79 -11.94 3.41
CA ILE A 448 10.42 -11.79 3.92
C ILE A 448 10.16 -10.32 4.27
N PHE A 449 11.17 -9.63 4.80
CA PHE A 449 11.21 -8.17 4.90
C PHE A 449 12.41 -7.68 4.10
N SER A 450 12.22 -6.68 3.25
CA SER A 450 13.35 -6.06 2.52
C SER A 450 14.20 -7.08 1.73
N ARG A 451 15.36 -7.49 2.25
CA ARG A 451 16.34 -8.39 1.63
C ARG A 451 16.53 -9.63 2.51
N GLY A 452 16.94 -10.73 1.91
CA GLY A 452 17.27 -11.96 2.62
C GLY A 452 18.61 -12.52 2.14
N SER A 453 19.11 -13.53 2.86
CA SER A 453 20.34 -14.22 2.51
C SER A 453 20.05 -15.61 1.94
N PHE A 454 20.69 -15.96 0.83
CA PHE A 454 20.55 -17.26 0.18
C PHE A 454 21.75 -18.16 0.49
N PHE A 455 21.45 -19.30 1.09
CA PHE A 455 22.45 -20.30 1.44
C PHE A 455 22.55 -21.30 0.29
N SER A 456 23.77 -21.54 -0.20
CA SER A 456 24.06 -22.49 -1.29
C SER A 456 25.26 -23.37 -0.95
N GLY A 457 25.30 -23.85 0.30
CA GLY A 457 26.37 -24.66 0.84
C GLY A 457 27.33 -23.92 1.79
N GLY A 458 26.96 -22.73 2.26
CA GLY A 458 27.64 -22.03 3.34
C GLY A 458 26.90 -22.09 4.69
N LYS A 459 27.52 -21.50 5.71
CA LYS A 459 26.95 -21.34 7.07
C LYS A 459 27.35 -20.02 7.70
N VAL A 460 26.56 -19.60 8.68
CA VAL A 460 26.88 -18.47 9.58
C VAL A 460 27.17 -19.02 10.96
N THR A 461 28.36 -18.76 11.49
CA THR A 461 28.79 -19.21 12.82
C THR A 461 28.78 -18.05 13.80
N ILE A 462 28.13 -18.23 14.96
CA ILE A 462 27.97 -17.20 16.00
C ILE A 462 29.06 -17.34 17.07
N ASN A 463 28.84 -18.16 18.10
CA ASN A 463 29.84 -18.52 19.10
C ASN A 463 29.42 -19.77 19.90
N ASN A 464 30.38 -20.36 20.62
CA ASN A 464 30.18 -21.59 21.40
C ASN A 464 29.49 -21.39 22.76
N SER A 465 29.38 -20.15 23.26
CA SER A 465 28.78 -19.89 24.57
C SER A 465 27.28 -19.59 24.50
N PHE A 466 26.80 -19.21 23.32
CA PHE A 466 25.41 -18.83 23.07
C PHE A 466 24.46 -20.00 23.34
N LEU A 467 23.33 -19.70 24.00
CA LEU A 467 22.27 -20.62 24.44
C LEU A 467 22.65 -21.64 25.53
N ASN A 468 23.87 -21.59 26.10
CA ASN A 468 24.25 -22.54 27.15
C ASN A 468 23.55 -22.24 28.49
N ASN A 469 23.05 -23.30 29.13
CA ASN A 469 22.40 -23.36 30.44
C ASN A 469 21.22 -22.38 30.55
N THR A 470 20.45 -22.23 29.46
CA THR A 470 19.27 -21.38 29.44
C THR A 470 18.06 -22.12 30.02
N PRO A 471 17.39 -21.60 31.06
CA PRO A 471 16.19 -22.23 31.64
C PRO A 471 14.93 -22.07 30.77
N ALA A 472 14.94 -21.08 29.88
CA ALA A 472 13.91 -20.85 28.89
C ALA A 472 14.50 -20.15 27.67
N PHE A 473 13.90 -20.36 26.50
CA PHE A 473 14.30 -19.70 25.26
C PHE A 473 13.18 -19.68 24.22
N THR A 474 13.38 -18.86 23.19
CA THR A 474 12.67 -18.97 21.91
C THR A 474 13.66 -18.79 20.77
N ILE A 475 13.56 -19.58 19.71
CA ILE A 475 14.30 -19.40 18.46
C ILE A 475 13.27 -19.24 17.34
N SER A 476 13.39 -18.19 16.53
CA SER A 476 12.51 -17.85 15.41
C SER A 476 13.31 -17.63 14.14
N THR A 477 12.80 -18.06 12.99
CA THR A 477 13.36 -17.72 11.67
C THR A 477 12.30 -17.88 10.58
N TRP A 478 12.46 -17.15 9.47
CA TRP A 478 11.77 -17.41 8.22
C TRP A 478 12.70 -18.17 7.26
N VAL A 479 12.18 -19.20 6.61
CA VAL A 479 12.93 -19.99 5.62
C VAL A 479 12.10 -20.21 4.35
N SER A 480 12.76 -20.19 3.20
CA SER A 480 12.21 -20.70 1.94
C SER A 480 13.21 -21.69 1.32
N PRO A 481 13.11 -22.99 1.65
CA PRO A 481 14.03 -24.00 1.15
C PRO A 481 13.95 -24.10 -0.37
N SER A 482 15.07 -24.19 -1.08
CA SER A 482 15.09 -24.59 -2.49
C SER A 482 15.17 -26.11 -2.64
N LEU A 483 15.75 -26.78 -1.65
CA LEU A 483 15.86 -28.23 -1.57
C LEU A 483 15.49 -28.71 -0.17
N LEU A 484 14.71 -29.78 -0.09
CA LEU A 484 14.38 -30.43 1.19
C LEU A 484 15.39 -31.52 1.56
N THR A 485 16.11 -32.02 0.57
CA THR A 485 17.26 -32.91 0.68
C THR A 485 18.22 -32.58 -0.45
N ASP A 486 19.51 -32.73 -0.23
CA ASP A 486 20.60 -32.57 -1.19
C ASP A 486 21.18 -33.93 -1.66
N GLY A 487 20.46 -35.04 -1.42
CA GLY A 487 20.90 -36.38 -1.81
C GLY A 487 19.87 -37.48 -1.57
N ALA A 488 20.20 -38.70 -2.02
CA ALA A 488 19.37 -39.90 -1.86
C ALA A 488 19.54 -40.51 -0.47
N GLY A 489 18.59 -40.23 0.43
CA GLY A 489 18.34 -41.03 1.63
C GLY A 489 18.34 -40.25 2.94
N GLY A 490 17.16 -39.79 3.38
CA GLY A 490 16.80 -39.55 4.79
C GLY A 490 17.70 -38.63 5.65
N ALA A 491 18.67 -37.95 5.05
CA ALA A 491 19.65 -37.15 5.77
C ALA A 491 19.04 -35.84 6.30
N GLU A 492 19.53 -35.40 7.45
CA GLU A 492 19.03 -34.24 8.19
C GLU A 492 19.65 -32.95 7.61
N VAL A 493 18.79 -32.03 7.15
CA VAL A 493 19.20 -30.70 6.68
C VAL A 493 19.21 -29.72 7.85
N SER A 494 20.35 -29.08 8.09
CA SER A 494 20.56 -28.14 9.20
C SER A 494 20.00 -26.74 8.88
N ILE A 495 19.00 -26.26 9.62
CA ILE A 495 18.52 -24.87 9.47
C ILE A 495 19.20 -23.97 10.50
N ILE A 496 18.95 -24.19 11.79
CA ILE A 496 19.43 -23.30 12.85
C ILE A 496 19.54 -24.04 14.18
N GLY A 497 20.59 -23.73 14.94
CA GLY A 497 20.72 -24.17 16.31
C GLY A 497 22.16 -24.47 16.69
N LYS A 498 22.31 -25.30 17.71
CA LYS A 498 23.59 -25.71 18.26
C LYS A 498 23.59 -27.23 18.41
N LYS A 499 24.57 -27.87 17.78
CA LYS A 499 24.74 -29.31 17.83
C LYS A 499 24.84 -29.83 19.26
N ASP A 500 24.22 -30.98 19.51
CA ASP A 500 24.12 -31.65 20.81
C ASP A 500 23.44 -30.79 21.90
N LEU A 501 22.66 -29.78 21.50
CA LEU A 501 21.88 -28.93 22.41
C LEU A 501 20.44 -28.73 21.91
N ILE A 502 20.21 -27.73 21.07
CA ILE A 502 18.91 -27.40 20.45
C ILE A 502 19.13 -27.31 18.95
N ALA A 503 18.39 -28.07 18.16
CA ALA A 503 18.54 -28.12 16.71
C ALA A 503 17.18 -28.01 16.01
N ILE A 504 17.14 -27.23 14.93
CA ILE A 504 15.99 -27.10 14.02
C ILE A 504 16.47 -27.41 12.60
N GLY A 505 15.67 -28.16 11.86
CA GLY A 505 15.94 -28.45 10.46
C GLY A 505 14.93 -29.37 9.81
N ILE A 506 15.30 -29.96 8.67
CA ILE A 506 14.39 -30.76 7.84
C ILE A 506 14.83 -32.22 7.88
N GLN A 507 13.90 -33.11 8.23
CA GLN A 507 14.10 -34.56 8.16
C GLN A 507 12.91 -35.23 7.47
N SER A 508 13.18 -36.11 6.51
CA SER A 508 12.12 -36.81 5.75
C SER A 508 11.09 -35.84 5.15
N ASN A 509 11.56 -34.67 4.69
CA ASN A 509 10.76 -33.54 4.22
C ASN A 509 9.92 -32.82 5.28
N TYR A 510 10.02 -33.12 6.57
CA TYR A 510 9.28 -32.40 7.63
C TYR A 510 10.20 -31.44 8.39
N ILE A 511 9.67 -30.29 8.79
CA ILE A 511 10.36 -29.40 9.74
C ILE A 511 10.32 -30.07 11.12
N CYS A 512 11.49 -30.24 11.71
CA CYS A 512 11.66 -30.89 12.99
C CYS A 512 12.56 -30.07 13.93
N ALA A 513 12.33 -30.22 15.22
CA ALA A 513 13.09 -29.61 16.28
C ALA A 513 13.49 -30.66 17.33
N ARG A 514 14.69 -30.52 17.88
CA ARG A 514 15.27 -31.43 18.87
C ARG A 514 15.81 -30.70 20.08
N SER A 515 15.53 -31.25 21.26
CA SER A 515 16.27 -30.96 22.50
C SER A 515 17.09 -32.19 22.86
N HIS A 516 18.41 -32.05 22.92
CA HIS A 516 19.29 -33.16 23.26
C HIS A 516 19.20 -33.54 24.75
N ILE A 517 19.01 -32.56 25.63
CA ILE A 517 18.91 -32.79 27.08
C ILE A 517 17.70 -33.65 27.44
N ASP A 518 16.57 -33.41 26.80
CA ASP A 518 15.34 -34.16 27.06
C ASP A 518 15.19 -35.39 26.16
N GLY A 519 16.06 -35.55 25.16
CA GLY A 519 15.88 -36.51 24.07
C GLY A 519 14.64 -36.23 23.22
N ALA A 520 14.06 -35.02 23.31
CA ALA A 520 12.85 -34.64 22.60
C ALA A 520 13.12 -34.49 21.11
N TYR A 521 12.22 -35.02 20.29
CA TYR A 521 12.25 -34.91 18.84
C TYR A 521 10.82 -34.70 18.35
N ILE A 522 10.51 -33.49 17.88
CA ILE A 522 9.16 -33.09 17.47
C ILE A 522 9.20 -32.59 16.03
N CYS A 523 8.27 -33.07 15.20
CA CYS A 523 8.14 -32.67 13.81
C CYS A 523 6.76 -32.11 13.52
N GLY A 524 6.68 -31.29 12.48
CA GLY A 524 5.41 -30.83 11.93
C GLY A 524 4.63 -31.93 11.21
N PRO A 525 3.30 -31.79 11.10
CA PRO A 525 2.40 -32.78 10.50
C PRO A 525 2.44 -32.72 8.97
N THR A 526 2.88 -31.60 8.41
CA THR A 526 2.97 -31.36 6.97
C THR A 526 4.42 -31.31 6.54
N SER A 527 4.72 -31.85 5.36
CA SER A 527 6.03 -31.66 4.74
C SER A 527 6.35 -30.17 4.60
N ALA A 528 7.60 -29.80 4.87
CA ALA A 528 8.21 -28.57 4.41
C ALA A 528 7.97 -28.41 2.90
N TYR A 529 7.81 -27.16 2.48
CA TYR A 529 7.61 -26.83 1.07
C TYR A 529 8.82 -26.07 0.55
N THR A 530 9.20 -26.36 -0.69
CA THR A 530 10.25 -25.64 -1.40
C THR A 530 9.70 -24.37 -2.03
N GLY A 531 10.45 -23.27 -1.97
CA GLY A 531 10.11 -22.02 -2.66
C GLY A 531 8.96 -21.22 -2.05
N GLU A 532 8.44 -21.63 -0.89
CA GLU A 532 7.46 -20.88 -0.10
C GLU A 532 8.10 -20.44 1.23
N TRP A 533 7.78 -19.23 1.70
CA TRP A 533 8.23 -18.75 2.99
C TRP A 533 7.46 -19.45 4.11
N THR A 534 8.19 -20.07 5.04
CA THR A 534 7.67 -20.71 6.24
C THR A 534 8.29 -20.06 7.47
N HIS A 535 7.46 -19.63 8.41
CA HIS A 535 7.92 -19.17 9.72
C HIS A 535 8.05 -20.36 10.66
N ILE A 536 9.25 -20.57 11.20
CA ILE A 536 9.55 -21.64 12.14
C ILE A 536 9.91 -21.01 13.47
N LEU A 537 9.25 -21.47 14.53
CA LEU A 537 9.53 -21.00 15.88
C LEU A 537 9.51 -22.15 16.87
N VAL A 538 10.51 -22.21 17.73
CA VAL A 538 10.63 -23.19 18.81
C VAL A 538 10.72 -22.46 20.14
N THR A 539 9.93 -22.88 21.12
CA THR A 539 10.01 -22.39 22.50
C THR A 539 10.44 -23.51 23.45
N GLY A 540 11.18 -23.15 24.49
CA GLY A 540 11.48 -24.02 25.61
C GLY A 540 11.28 -23.27 26.92
N ASP A 541 10.60 -23.88 27.88
CA ASP A 541 10.53 -23.43 29.27
C ASP A 541 10.83 -24.58 30.25
N ALA A 542 10.62 -24.34 31.54
CA ALA A 542 10.87 -25.30 32.62
C ALA A 542 9.99 -26.57 32.58
N SER A 543 9.03 -26.64 31.66
CA SER A 543 8.04 -27.72 31.57
C SER A 543 7.82 -28.27 30.18
N THR A 544 8.02 -27.46 29.13
CA THR A 544 7.65 -27.80 27.76
C THR A 544 8.64 -27.28 26.73
N PHE A 545 8.88 -28.10 25.71
CA PHE A 545 9.58 -27.77 24.47
C PHE A 545 8.57 -27.86 23.31
N SER A 546 8.31 -26.75 22.61
CA SER A 546 7.21 -26.63 21.65
C SER A 546 7.67 -26.14 20.28
N LEU A 547 7.05 -26.65 19.23
CA LEU A 547 7.25 -26.24 17.83
C LEU A 547 6.00 -25.53 17.32
N TYR A 548 6.23 -24.40 16.66
CA TYR A 548 5.25 -23.62 15.94
C TYR A 548 5.68 -23.47 14.48
N ILE A 549 4.72 -23.57 13.56
CA ILE A 549 4.92 -23.34 12.13
C ILE A 549 3.85 -22.36 11.68
N ASN A 550 4.25 -21.29 10.99
CA ASN A 550 3.36 -20.25 10.49
C ASN A 550 2.44 -19.68 11.59
N GLY A 551 3.00 -19.44 12.79
CA GLY A 551 2.26 -18.93 13.94
C GLY A 551 1.35 -19.93 14.65
N GLN A 552 1.10 -21.12 14.08
CA GLN A 552 0.26 -22.16 14.67
C GLN A 552 1.07 -23.06 15.60
N PHE A 553 0.51 -23.45 16.75
CA PHE A 553 1.08 -24.50 17.60
C PHE A 553 0.96 -25.86 16.90
N VAL A 554 2.07 -26.60 16.83
CA VAL A 554 2.14 -27.83 16.05
C VAL A 554 2.33 -29.06 16.93
N ASN A 555 3.34 -29.04 17.79
CA ASN A 555 3.70 -30.19 18.61
C ASN A 555 4.51 -29.74 19.83
N SER A 556 4.55 -30.58 20.88
CA SER A 556 5.40 -30.34 22.05
C SER A 556 5.87 -31.64 22.71
N ALA A 557 6.91 -31.50 23.52
CA ALA A 557 7.46 -32.55 24.37
C ALA A 557 7.65 -32.01 25.80
N PRO A 558 7.58 -32.88 26.83
CA PRO A 558 7.84 -32.46 28.20
C PRO A 558 9.32 -32.15 28.40
N HIS A 559 9.60 -31.13 29.20
CA HIS A 559 10.91 -30.81 29.78
C HIS A 559 10.81 -30.94 31.30
N SER A 560 11.85 -31.46 31.95
CA SER A 560 11.88 -31.62 33.41
C SER A 560 13.21 -31.23 34.05
N GLY A 561 14.12 -30.66 33.25
CA GLY A 561 15.40 -30.15 33.71
C GLY A 561 15.30 -28.74 34.29
N PRO A 562 16.36 -28.27 34.97
CA PRO A 562 16.47 -26.87 35.38
C PRO A 562 16.80 -25.93 34.20
N ASP A 563 17.43 -26.48 33.16
CA ASP A 563 17.83 -25.78 31.94
C ASP A 563 18.06 -26.76 30.78
N TYR A 564 18.31 -26.22 29.58
CA TYR A 564 18.55 -26.98 28.36
C TYR A 564 20.03 -27.36 28.14
N GLY A 565 20.87 -27.30 29.18
CA GLY A 565 22.24 -27.82 29.19
C GLY A 565 23.25 -26.96 28.43
N SER A 566 24.43 -27.51 28.13
CA SER A 566 25.47 -26.83 27.35
C SER A 566 26.14 -27.76 26.35
N SER A 567 26.72 -27.19 25.30
CA SER A 567 27.47 -27.90 24.28
C SER A 567 28.71 -27.13 23.86
N ALA A 568 29.77 -27.84 23.46
CA ALA A 568 31.03 -27.27 23.01
C ALA A 568 31.00 -26.79 21.55
N PHE A 569 29.98 -27.17 20.77
CA PHE A 569 29.81 -26.76 19.37
C PHE A 569 29.31 -25.32 19.27
N ASP A 570 29.54 -24.64 18.15
CA ASP A 570 29.01 -23.30 17.92
C ASP A 570 27.50 -23.31 17.65
N PHE A 571 26.85 -22.18 17.91
CA PHE A 571 25.52 -21.92 17.34
C PHE A 571 25.68 -21.51 15.88
N ASN A 572 25.00 -22.20 14.97
CA ASN A 572 25.14 -22.04 13.53
C ASN A 572 23.79 -21.84 12.83
N LEU A 573 23.86 -21.15 11.69
CA LEU A 573 22.79 -21.06 10.69
C LEU A 573 23.25 -21.80 9.42
N GLY A 574 22.39 -22.63 8.85
CA GLY A 574 22.54 -23.23 7.52
C GLY A 574 23.39 -24.50 7.42
N ALA A 575 24.24 -24.82 8.39
CA ALA A 575 24.98 -26.09 8.45
C ALA A 575 25.45 -26.41 9.88
N ASP A 576 25.95 -27.63 10.11
CA ASP A 576 26.57 -28.07 11.37
C ASP A 576 25.67 -27.90 12.62
N VAL A 577 24.35 -28.03 12.44
CA VAL A 577 23.37 -27.94 13.52
C VAL A 577 23.00 -29.33 14.03
N TRP A 578 22.72 -30.27 13.13
CA TRP A 578 22.42 -31.66 13.48
C TRP A 578 23.67 -32.51 13.64
N ASP A 579 24.56 -32.37 12.67
CA ASP A 579 25.80 -33.12 12.50
C ASP A 579 26.80 -32.25 11.72
N THR A 580 28.09 -32.42 11.97
CA THR A 580 29.20 -31.76 11.28
C THR A 580 29.54 -32.40 9.91
N VAL A 581 28.88 -33.50 9.57
CA VAL A 581 28.85 -34.09 8.22
C VAL A 581 27.43 -34.14 7.64
N GLY A 582 26.47 -33.46 8.29
CA GLY A 582 25.08 -33.37 7.85
C GLY A 582 24.88 -32.43 6.67
N GLN A 583 23.66 -32.41 6.14
CA GLN A 583 23.35 -31.71 4.90
C GLN A 583 23.14 -30.20 5.13
N HIS A 584 23.62 -29.42 4.18
CA HIS A 584 23.53 -27.96 4.24
C HIS A 584 22.14 -27.49 3.83
N TYR A 585 21.66 -26.44 4.47
CA TYR A 585 20.49 -25.72 4.01
C TYR A 585 20.78 -25.06 2.67
N ILE A 586 19.90 -25.29 1.71
CA ILE A 586 19.92 -24.63 0.40
C ILE A 586 18.59 -23.91 0.24
N GLY A 587 18.61 -22.59 0.25
CA GLY A 587 17.41 -21.75 0.22
C GLY A 587 17.60 -20.38 0.85
N LEU A 588 16.52 -19.58 0.83
CA LEU A 588 16.49 -18.27 1.50
C LEU A 588 16.26 -18.44 3.00
N MET A 589 16.95 -17.65 3.81
CA MET A 589 16.70 -17.50 5.25
C MET A 589 16.65 -16.02 5.60
N ASP A 590 15.77 -15.70 6.55
CA ASP A 590 15.58 -14.33 7.00
C ASP A 590 15.15 -14.29 8.48
N GLU A 591 15.32 -13.11 9.11
CA GLU A 591 14.71 -12.77 10.40
C GLU A 591 14.98 -13.75 11.54
N VAL A 592 16.26 -14.04 11.78
CA VAL A 592 16.64 -14.96 12.84
C VAL A 592 16.68 -14.22 14.18
N ALA A 593 15.82 -14.61 15.11
CA ALA A 593 15.73 -13.98 16.43
C ALA A 593 15.71 -15.02 17.55
N VAL A 594 16.38 -14.69 18.65
CA VAL A 594 16.50 -15.57 19.83
C VAL A 594 16.15 -14.80 21.10
N TRP A 595 15.27 -15.36 21.93
CA TRP A 595 14.90 -14.83 23.25
C TRP A 595 15.35 -15.76 24.37
N ASN A 596 15.60 -15.21 25.56
CA ASN A 596 15.89 -15.94 26.82
C ASN A 596 14.64 -16.36 27.60
N ARG A 597 13.49 -16.40 26.91
CA ARG A 597 12.20 -16.79 27.47
C ARG A 597 11.37 -17.50 26.40
N ALA A 598 10.41 -18.30 26.84
CA ALA A 598 9.36 -18.78 25.96
C ALA A 598 8.42 -17.61 25.58
N LEU A 599 8.19 -17.42 24.28
CA LEU A 599 7.16 -16.53 23.77
C LEU A 599 5.77 -17.16 23.94
N THR A 600 4.77 -16.32 24.20
CA THR A 600 3.37 -16.76 24.28
C THR A 600 2.80 -17.04 22.90
N ALA A 601 1.72 -17.83 22.79
CA ALA A 601 1.05 -18.09 21.51
C ALA A 601 0.59 -16.81 20.79
N LEU A 602 0.20 -15.76 21.52
CA LEU A 602 -0.13 -14.45 20.93
C LEU A 602 1.08 -13.76 20.32
N GLU A 603 2.24 -13.80 21.00
CA GLU A 603 3.50 -13.26 20.48
C GLU A 603 3.95 -14.00 19.22
N VAL A 604 3.86 -15.33 19.24
CA VAL A 604 4.18 -16.18 18.08
C VAL A 604 3.27 -15.85 16.90
N LYS A 605 1.96 -15.73 17.13
CA LYS A 605 1.00 -15.31 16.09
C LYS A 605 1.31 -13.92 15.55
N ASN A 606 1.61 -12.94 16.41
CA ASN A 606 1.92 -11.57 15.98
C ASN A 606 3.23 -11.51 15.16
N LEU A 607 4.27 -12.27 15.55
CA LEU A 607 5.51 -12.41 14.79
C LEU A 607 5.26 -12.99 13.39
N TYR A 608 4.45 -14.04 13.29
CA TYR A 608 4.11 -14.62 12.00
C TYR A 608 3.29 -13.65 11.12
N ARG A 609 2.22 -13.04 11.67
CA ARG A 609 1.38 -12.09 10.93
C ARG A 609 2.16 -10.88 10.41
N ARG A 610 3.17 -10.44 11.13
CA ARG A 610 4.07 -9.36 10.71
C ARG A 610 4.74 -9.68 9.37
N GLY A 611 5.24 -10.90 9.15
CA GLY A 611 5.87 -11.31 7.89
C GLY A 611 4.92 -11.88 6.84
N GLY A 612 3.86 -12.57 7.28
CA GLY A 612 2.89 -13.24 6.38
C GLY A 612 1.83 -12.32 5.78
N GLN A 613 1.75 -11.06 6.21
CA GLN A 613 0.72 -10.10 5.82
C GLN A 613 1.32 -8.72 5.51
N GLN A 614 0.78 -8.05 4.50
CA GLN A 614 1.28 -6.73 4.07
C GLN A 614 0.13 -5.78 3.74
N LEU A 615 0.36 -4.51 4.06
CA LEU A 615 -0.39 -3.37 3.53
C LEU A 615 0.57 -2.54 2.68
N LEU A 616 0.22 -2.40 1.41
CA LEU A 616 1.02 -1.72 0.39
C LEU A 616 0.25 -0.52 -0.13
N TYR A 617 0.84 0.67 -0.05
CA TYR A 617 0.18 1.92 -0.38
C TYR A 617 0.76 2.54 -1.65
N GLN A 618 -0.09 3.17 -2.44
CA GLN A 618 0.30 4.08 -3.51
C GLN A 618 -0.59 5.32 -3.46
N VAL A 619 -0.09 6.42 -3.99
CA VAL A 619 -0.79 7.71 -3.98
C VAL A 619 -0.79 8.31 -5.39
N ARG A 620 -1.73 9.21 -5.67
CA ARG A 620 -1.74 10.01 -6.89
C ARG A 620 -2.35 11.37 -6.63
N SER A 621 -1.99 12.36 -7.45
CA SER A 621 -2.71 13.64 -7.51
C SER A 621 -3.25 13.87 -8.92
N CYS A 622 -4.42 14.48 -9.03
CA CYS A 622 -5.15 14.62 -10.28
C CYS A 622 -5.59 16.07 -10.52
N ALA A 623 -5.63 16.47 -11.79
CA ALA A 623 -6.12 17.78 -12.19
C ALA A 623 -7.66 17.82 -12.21
N ASN A 624 -8.33 16.70 -12.54
CA ASN A 624 -9.78 16.60 -12.56
C ASN A 624 -10.32 16.07 -11.23
N ALA A 625 -11.55 16.48 -10.89
CA ALA A 625 -12.21 16.12 -9.64
C ALA A 625 -12.56 14.62 -9.52
N ASP A 626 -12.58 13.91 -10.64
CA ASP A 626 -12.83 12.47 -10.73
C ASP A 626 -11.56 11.65 -11.01
N CYS A 627 -10.40 12.32 -11.10
CA CYS A 627 -9.12 11.72 -11.50
C CYS A 627 -9.08 11.09 -12.91
N SER A 628 -10.07 11.38 -13.76
CA SER A 628 -10.13 10.84 -15.13
C SER A 628 -8.93 11.24 -16.00
N ASP A 629 -8.26 12.35 -15.67
CA ASP A 629 -7.03 12.80 -16.33
C ASP A 629 -5.87 11.80 -16.19
N GLN A 630 -5.89 10.98 -15.14
CA GLN A 630 -4.84 9.98 -14.91
C GLN A 630 -5.12 8.65 -15.63
N ASP A 631 -6.38 8.39 -16.02
CA ASP A 631 -6.79 7.08 -16.55
C ASP A 631 -6.22 6.76 -17.94
N ALA A 632 -5.82 7.79 -18.70
CA ALA A 632 -5.11 7.62 -19.97
C ALA A 632 -3.62 7.30 -19.81
N THR A 633 -3.09 7.34 -18.58
CA THR A 633 -1.68 7.11 -18.30
C THR A 633 -1.46 5.65 -17.90
N TYR A 634 -0.40 5.04 -18.40
CA TYR A 634 0.05 3.73 -17.92
C TYR A 634 0.34 3.78 -16.41
N GLY A 635 -0.19 2.82 -15.65
CA GLY A 635 -0.12 2.89 -14.18
C GLY A 635 -1.17 3.79 -13.52
N LEU A 636 -2.06 4.41 -14.31
CA LEU A 636 -3.14 5.32 -13.89
C LEU A 636 -2.67 6.45 -12.95
N GLY A 637 -1.43 6.92 -13.10
CA GLY A 637 -0.82 7.95 -12.25
C GLY A 637 -0.51 7.53 -10.81
N TRP A 638 -0.69 6.24 -10.47
CA TRP A 638 -0.32 5.73 -9.15
C TRP A 638 1.19 5.75 -8.95
N ALA A 639 1.62 6.27 -7.82
CA ALA A 639 3.02 6.43 -7.48
C ALA A 639 3.34 5.83 -6.09
N GLY A 640 4.43 5.08 -6.05
CA GLY A 640 5.11 4.63 -4.85
C GLY A 640 6.29 5.52 -4.44
N PRO A 641 7.21 5.02 -3.60
CA PRO A 641 8.37 5.77 -3.11
C PRO A 641 9.33 6.22 -4.20
N GLY A 642 9.41 5.49 -5.32
CA GLY A 642 10.22 5.84 -6.49
C GLY A 642 9.54 6.82 -7.45
N GLY A 643 8.31 7.26 -7.19
CA GLY A 643 7.53 8.06 -8.14
C GLY A 643 6.94 7.25 -9.31
N ASP A 644 7.00 5.92 -9.23
CA ASP A 644 6.55 4.98 -10.26
C ASP A 644 5.36 4.11 -9.78
N SER A 645 4.70 3.43 -10.72
CA SER A 645 3.54 2.56 -10.45
C SER A 645 3.92 1.16 -9.99
N VAL A 646 5.22 0.86 -9.87
CA VAL A 646 5.76 -0.47 -9.54
C VAL A 646 5.94 -0.59 -8.02
N MET A 647 6.61 0.38 -7.40
CA MET A 647 6.90 0.37 -5.98
C MET A 647 5.68 0.76 -5.15
N HIS A 648 5.63 0.28 -3.91
CA HIS A 648 4.57 0.62 -2.95
C HIS A 648 5.21 1.10 -1.66
N PHE A 649 4.60 2.09 -1.02
CA PHE A 649 4.93 2.42 0.36
C PHE A 649 4.45 1.29 1.28
N SER A 650 5.12 1.12 2.42
CA SER A 650 4.78 0.16 3.47
C SER A 650 5.48 0.58 4.76
N GLU A 651 5.39 -0.22 5.82
CA GLU A 651 6.19 -0.02 7.05
C GLU A 651 7.71 0.02 6.80
N ASN A 652 8.20 -0.58 5.71
CA ASN A 652 9.60 -0.45 5.27
C ASN A 652 9.97 0.97 4.79
N HIS A 653 9.03 1.90 4.80
CA HIS A 653 9.22 3.30 4.42
C HIS A 653 8.91 4.25 5.58
N ASN A 654 8.84 3.73 6.81
CA ASN A 654 8.50 4.47 8.00
C ASN A 654 9.72 5.25 8.56
N TYR A 655 10.16 6.30 7.85
CA TYR A 655 11.34 7.10 8.22
C TYR A 655 11.04 8.60 8.32
N ALA A 656 11.57 9.26 9.36
CA ALA A 656 11.35 10.69 9.62
C ALA A 656 12.15 11.63 8.67
N SER A 657 13.18 11.11 8.01
CA SER A 657 14.02 11.81 7.04
C SER A 657 14.56 10.82 6.03
N PHE A 658 14.49 11.15 4.73
CA PHE A 658 15.14 10.37 3.67
C PHE A 658 16.63 10.25 3.96
N LEU A 659 17.09 9.05 4.31
CA LEU A 659 18.50 8.72 4.30
C LEU A 659 18.77 8.06 2.94
N PRO A 660 19.42 8.75 1.99
CA PRO A 660 19.91 8.10 0.78
C PRO A 660 21.00 7.10 1.20
N GLY A 661 20.59 5.85 1.37
CA GLY A 661 21.45 4.70 1.62
C GLY A 661 20.82 3.47 0.96
N PRO A 662 21.59 2.42 0.68
CA PRO A 662 21.03 1.16 0.25
C PRO A 662 19.96 0.71 1.25
N ILE A 663 18.79 0.32 0.76
CA ILE A 663 17.78 -0.40 1.56
C ILE A 663 18.52 -1.54 2.26
N GLY A 664 18.66 -1.48 3.59
CA GLY A 664 19.53 -2.39 4.37
C GLY A 664 20.28 -1.79 5.57
N VAL A 665 20.17 -0.48 5.85
CA VAL A 665 20.69 0.11 7.11
C VAL A 665 19.58 0.22 8.14
N ASP A 666 19.79 -0.43 9.29
CA ASP A 666 18.95 -0.53 10.49
C ASP A 666 18.23 0.78 10.87
N ASN A 667 17.07 1.00 10.26
CA ASN A 667 16.30 2.26 10.37
C ASN A 667 14.86 2.02 10.83
N THR A 668 14.56 0.84 11.38
CA THR A 668 13.23 0.45 11.84
C THR A 668 12.74 1.40 12.93
N ASN A 669 11.84 2.31 12.54
CA ASN A 669 11.19 3.23 13.47
C ASN A 669 10.18 2.46 14.33
N VAL A 670 10.13 2.71 15.63
CA VAL A 670 9.19 2.04 16.55
C VAL A 670 7.73 2.49 16.37
N GLY A 671 7.51 3.71 15.90
CA GLY A 671 6.17 4.30 15.77
C GLY A 671 5.35 3.78 14.59
N PRO A 672 4.06 4.17 14.50
CA PRO A 672 3.18 3.78 13.39
C PRO A 672 3.66 4.37 12.06
N LEU A 673 3.28 3.76 10.94
CA LEU A 673 3.65 4.22 9.61
C LEU A 673 3.24 5.68 9.38
N ARG A 674 4.25 6.51 9.10
CA ARG A 674 4.08 7.86 8.60
C ARG A 674 4.97 8.08 7.39
N ILE A 675 4.36 8.44 6.26
CA ILE A 675 5.02 8.65 4.97
C ILE A 675 5.03 10.14 4.69
N PRO A 676 6.06 10.90 5.12
CA PRO A 676 6.23 12.27 4.67
C PRO A 676 6.63 12.27 3.19
N PHE A 677 5.83 12.90 2.33
CA PHE A 677 6.10 12.93 0.88
C PHE A 677 7.40 13.66 0.55
N SER A 678 7.82 14.60 1.39
CA SER A 678 9.13 15.26 1.28
C SER A 678 10.34 14.32 1.44
N ALA A 679 10.15 13.11 1.98
CA ALA A 679 11.19 12.09 2.03
C ALA A 679 11.32 11.29 0.72
N PHE A 680 10.51 11.57 -0.31
CA PHE A 680 10.52 10.84 -1.57
C PHE A 680 10.67 11.82 -2.73
N PRO A 681 11.90 12.25 -3.08
CA PRO A 681 12.12 13.33 -4.04
C PRO A 681 11.67 13.01 -5.48
N ALA A 682 11.52 11.73 -5.81
CA ALA A 682 10.95 11.29 -7.08
C ALA A 682 9.41 11.36 -7.12
N LEU A 683 8.75 11.45 -5.96
CA LEU A 683 7.30 11.57 -5.87
C LEU A 683 6.88 12.98 -6.23
N ASN A 684 6.02 13.10 -7.24
CA ASN A 684 5.47 14.37 -7.68
C ASN A 684 3.94 14.37 -7.55
N LEU A 685 3.40 15.27 -6.71
CA LEU A 685 1.96 15.40 -6.45
C LEU A 685 1.49 16.84 -6.66
N PRO A 686 1.54 17.36 -7.90
CA PRO A 686 1.40 18.80 -8.15
C PRO A 686 -0.05 19.28 -8.18
N HIS A 687 -1.03 18.37 -8.12
CA HIS A 687 -2.41 18.71 -8.44
C HIS A 687 -3.34 18.81 -7.22
N ARG A 688 -4.43 19.56 -7.45
CA ARG A 688 -5.47 19.90 -6.46
C ARG A 688 -6.10 18.68 -5.80
N TYR A 689 -6.40 17.65 -6.60
CA TYR A 689 -7.10 16.44 -6.16
C TYR A 689 -6.10 15.35 -5.79
N PHE A 690 -6.46 14.47 -4.87
CA PHE A 690 -5.59 13.40 -4.38
C PHE A 690 -6.36 12.11 -4.13
N GLN A 691 -5.71 10.98 -4.37
CA GLN A 691 -6.21 9.67 -3.98
C GLN A 691 -5.07 8.81 -3.42
N TYR A 692 -5.43 7.89 -2.55
CA TYR A 692 -4.56 6.79 -2.17
C TYR A 692 -5.25 5.46 -2.50
N LYS A 693 -4.43 4.44 -2.74
CA LYS A 693 -4.89 3.05 -2.76
C LYS A 693 -4.08 2.21 -1.81
N VAL A 694 -4.73 1.18 -1.29
CA VAL A 694 -4.16 0.21 -0.36
C VAL A 694 -4.40 -1.18 -0.89
N LEU A 695 -3.32 -1.93 -1.03
CA LEU A 695 -3.32 -3.35 -1.36
C LEU A 695 -3.07 -4.14 -0.08
N PHE A 696 -4.00 -5.05 0.21
CA PHE A 696 -3.96 -6.00 1.31
C PHE A 696 -3.50 -7.34 0.75
N THR A 697 -2.44 -7.92 1.32
CA THR A 697 -1.95 -9.25 0.89
C THR A 697 -1.80 -10.17 2.09
N SER A 698 -2.19 -11.43 1.96
CA SER A 698 -2.00 -12.46 2.97
C SER A 698 -1.67 -13.80 2.33
N ASN A 699 -0.75 -14.53 2.94
CA ASN A 699 -0.52 -15.96 2.68
C ASN A 699 -1.05 -16.85 3.81
N ASP A 700 -1.67 -16.26 4.84
CA ASP A 700 -2.11 -16.97 6.02
C ASP A 700 -3.40 -17.75 5.75
N ILE A 701 -3.27 -19.08 5.79
CA ILE A 701 -4.39 -20.02 5.66
C ILE A 701 -4.90 -20.53 7.00
N ASN A 702 -4.28 -20.13 8.11
CA ASN A 702 -4.62 -20.66 9.43
C ASN A 702 -5.82 -19.92 10.02
N ASP A 703 -6.67 -20.63 10.76
CA ASP A 703 -7.86 -20.10 11.42
C ASP A 703 -7.59 -19.55 12.84
N LEU A 704 -6.44 -18.89 13.02
CA LEU A 704 -5.95 -18.42 14.34
C LEU A 704 -6.53 -17.08 14.82
N CYS A 705 -7.42 -16.47 14.04
CA CYS A 705 -8.09 -15.23 14.39
C CYS A 705 -9.57 -15.48 14.69
N ASP A 706 -10.16 -14.66 15.55
CA ASP A 706 -11.61 -14.66 15.80
C ASP A 706 -12.10 -13.22 15.74
N TYR A 707 -13.03 -13.00 14.83
CA TYR A 707 -13.61 -11.70 14.53
C TYR A 707 -15.03 -11.54 15.10
N GLY A 708 -15.36 -12.32 16.13
CA GLY A 708 -16.69 -12.33 16.76
C GLY A 708 -17.68 -13.30 16.10
N SER A 709 -17.20 -14.13 15.17
CA SER A 709 -17.99 -15.16 14.48
C SER A 709 -17.37 -16.56 14.56
N GLY A 710 -16.32 -16.71 15.36
CA GLY A 710 -15.55 -17.95 15.49
C GLY A 710 -14.22 -17.89 14.73
N PRO A 711 -13.50 -19.03 14.68
CA PRO A 711 -12.22 -19.15 14.00
C PRO A 711 -12.29 -18.69 12.54
N ALA A 712 -11.34 -17.86 12.15
CA ALA A 712 -11.25 -17.24 10.85
C ALA A 712 -9.78 -17.03 10.46
N MET A 713 -9.53 -16.98 9.15
CA MET A 713 -8.21 -16.63 8.63
C MET A 713 -7.81 -15.24 9.09
N CYS A 714 -6.60 -15.11 9.63
CA CYS A 714 -6.08 -13.79 9.94
C CYS A 714 -5.84 -13.01 8.64
N SER A 715 -6.16 -11.71 8.65
CA SER A 715 -5.91 -10.81 7.52
C SER A 715 -5.23 -9.52 7.99
N PRO A 716 -4.50 -8.81 7.11
CA PRO A 716 -4.08 -7.45 7.39
C PRO A 716 -5.32 -6.54 7.55
N GLU A 717 -5.21 -5.56 8.43
CA GLU A 717 -6.33 -4.74 8.90
C GLU A 717 -5.94 -3.25 8.90
N LEU A 718 -6.84 -2.39 8.43
CA LEU A 718 -6.65 -0.95 8.34
C LEU A 718 -7.76 -0.23 9.09
N LYS A 719 -7.41 0.59 10.09
CA LYS A 719 -8.38 1.33 10.90
C LYS A 719 -8.74 2.69 10.31
N SER A 720 -7.72 3.45 9.93
CA SER A 720 -7.87 4.82 9.45
C SER A 720 -6.71 5.22 8.56
N VAL A 721 -6.89 6.29 7.78
CA VAL A 721 -5.81 6.91 6.99
C VAL A 721 -5.93 8.42 7.06
N THR A 722 -4.89 9.07 7.58
CA THR A 722 -4.79 10.53 7.58
C THR A 722 -3.85 10.98 6.45
N ILE A 723 -4.29 11.95 5.66
CA ILE A 723 -3.48 12.60 4.61
C ILE A 723 -3.17 14.05 4.98
N GLY A 724 -2.03 14.55 4.50
CA GLY A 724 -1.58 15.93 4.70
C GLY A 724 -1.60 16.74 3.41
N PRO A 725 -1.93 18.06 3.43
CA PRO A 725 -2.05 18.91 4.61
C PRO A 725 -3.32 18.59 5.39
N SER A 726 -3.38 18.99 6.67
CA SER A 726 -4.55 18.75 7.53
C SER A 726 -5.81 19.28 6.84
N TYR A 727 -6.61 18.37 6.30
CA TYR A 727 -7.99 18.59 5.88
C TYR A 727 -8.82 18.25 7.12
N SER A 728 -9.44 19.23 7.77
CA SER A 728 -10.08 18.94 9.06
C SER A 728 -11.32 18.06 8.86
N LYS A 729 -11.35 16.90 9.53
CA LYS A 729 -12.55 16.08 9.75
C LYS A 729 -13.48 16.64 10.84
N GLU A 730 -13.12 17.77 11.46
CA GLU A 730 -13.83 18.36 12.61
C GLU A 730 -14.14 19.85 12.36
N PRO A 731 -15.23 20.38 12.94
CA PRO A 731 -15.74 21.70 12.64
C PRO A 731 -14.81 22.81 13.11
N GLN A 732 -14.34 23.62 12.16
CA GLN A 732 -13.57 24.82 12.46
C GLN A 732 -14.49 25.90 13.04
N THR A 733 -14.11 26.49 14.18
CA THR A 733 -14.69 27.76 14.63
C THR A 733 -14.06 28.87 13.79
N ILE A 734 -14.87 29.57 12.99
CA ILE A 734 -14.40 30.68 12.16
C ILE A 734 -14.69 31.98 12.90
N THR A 735 -13.65 32.71 13.28
CA THR A 735 -13.78 34.05 13.85
C THR A 735 -13.35 35.10 12.82
N THR A 736 -14.27 35.93 12.33
CA THR A 736 -13.99 37.03 11.39
C THR A 736 -14.15 38.37 12.10
N THR A 737 -13.24 39.32 11.90
CA THR A 737 -13.35 40.68 12.46
C THR A 737 -13.74 41.67 11.36
N ILE A 738 -14.86 42.36 11.54
CA ILE A 738 -15.37 43.43 10.67
C ILE A 738 -15.04 44.76 11.32
N ALA A 739 -14.55 45.73 10.56
CA ALA A 739 -14.26 47.09 11.01
C ALA A 739 -15.23 48.09 10.37
N ILE A 740 -15.97 48.88 11.15
CA ILE A 740 -16.67 50.10 10.70
C ILE A 740 -15.76 51.27 11.07
N THR A 741 -15.01 51.79 10.11
CA THR A 741 -13.99 52.83 10.33
C THR A 741 -14.57 54.24 10.44
N SER A 742 -15.68 54.43 11.15
CA SER A 742 -16.11 55.77 11.54
C SER A 742 -16.71 55.83 12.94
N PRO A 743 -16.43 56.92 13.67
CA PRO A 743 -16.85 57.05 15.05
C PRO A 743 -18.37 57.10 15.17
N TYR A 744 -18.93 56.20 15.99
CA TYR A 744 -20.31 56.32 16.45
C TYR A 744 -20.38 57.27 17.65
N GLU A 745 -21.51 57.97 17.81
CA GLU A 745 -21.83 58.73 19.02
C GLU A 745 -22.77 57.91 19.92
N THR A 746 -23.81 57.33 19.33
CA THR A 746 -24.72 56.41 20.02
C THR A 746 -24.97 55.17 19.18
N LEU A 747 -25.37 54.09 19.85
CA LEU A 747 -25.89 52.89 19.21
C LEU A 747 -27.30 52.65 19.73
N ASN A 748 -28.19 52.17 18.87
CA ASN A 748 -29.59 52.01 19.21
C ASN A 748 -29.83 50.72 19.99
N LEU A 749 -30.74 50.76 20.95
CA LEU A 749 -31.24 49.54 21.60
C LEU A 749 -31.93 48.67 20.54
N ASN A 750 -31.62 47.37 20.51
CA ASN A 750 -32.00 46.44 19.45
C ASN A 750 -31.49 46.82 18.06
N GLY A 751 -30.48 47.69 17.99
CA GLY A 751 -29.90 48.17 16.74
C GLY A 751 -29.08 47.11 16.01
N PHE A 752 -28.77 45.97 16.63
CA PHE A 752 -28.04 44.86 16.01
C PHE A 752 -29.02 43.83 15.46
N LEU A 753 -29.11 43.73 14.14
CA LEU A 753 -29.98 42.77 13.47
C LEU A 753 -29.15 41.84 12.58
N GLN A 754 -29.60 40.60 12.48
CA GLN A 754 -29.00 39.59 11.62
C GLN A 754 -30.08 38.98 10.74
N THR A 755 -29.72 38.72 9.48
CA THR A 755 -30.46 37.82 8.60
C THR A 755 -29.56 36.64 8.27
N LEU A 756 -30.04 35.43 8.56
CA LEU A 756 -29.38 34.19 8.17
C LEU A 756 -29.81 33.81 6.75
N GLY A 757 -28.91 33.14 6.03
CA GLY A 757 -29.19 32.61 4.69
C GLY A 757 -30.17 31.44 4.69
N ALA A 758 -30.55 30.98 3.50
CA ALA A 758 -31.48 29.87 3.31
C ALA A 758 -30.97 28.56 3.97
N ASN A 759 -29.65 28.40 4.09
CA ASN A 759 -29.06 27.27 4.82
C ASN A 759 -28.87 27.55 6.32
N GLY A 760 -29.31 28.68 6.88
CA GLY A 760 -29.31 28.94 8.32
C GLY A 760 -27.93 28.94 8.98
N CYS A 761 -27.89 28.79 10.32
CA CYS A 761 -26.66 28.54 11.07
C CYS A 761 -27.01 27.75 12.35
N ALA A 762 -27.01 26.42 12.25
CA ALA A 762 -27.57 25.52 13.26
C ALA A 762 -26.87 25.57 14.64
N SER A 763 -25.60 25.99 14.70
CA SER A 763 -24.83 26.14 15.94
C SER A 763 -24.68 27.60 16.40
N GLU A 764 -25.53 28.50 15.89
CA GLU A 764 -25.59 29.94 16.19
C GLU A 764 -24.37 30.77 15.76
N ALA A 765 -24.64 31.92 15.14
CA ALA A 765 -23.63 32.95 14.91
C ALA A 765 -23.54 33.89 16.11
N ARG A 766 -22.33 34.16 16.59
CA ARG A 766 -22.08 35.06 17.71
C ARG A 766 -21.17 36.21 17.34
N TYR A 767 -21.12 37.26 18.15
CA TYR A 767 -20.48 38.53 17.83
C TYR A 767 -19.77 39.14 19.04
N THR A 768 -18.65 39.81 18.78
CA THR A 768 -17.98 40.70 19.75
C THR A 768 -17.74 42.08 19.14
N LEU A 769 -17.72 43.12 19.97
CA LEU A 769 -17.59 44.51 19.53
C LEU A 769 -16.28 45.15 20.00
N SER A 770 -15.77 46.12 19.25
CA SER A 770 -14.64 46.94 19.65
C SER A 770 -14.83 48.39 19.20
N ALA A 771 -14.30 49.34 19.99
CA ALA A 771 -14.30 50.76 19.65
C ALA A 771 -12.96 51.22 19.02
N ASP A 772 -11.90 50.41 19.13
CA ASP A 772 -10.52 50.73 18.75
C ASP A 772 -9.91 49.72 17.75
N GLY A 773 -10.62 48.62 17.47
CA GLY A 773 -10.19 47.56 16.56
C GLY A 773 -9.15 46.61 17.15
N THR A 774 -8.73 46.83 18.42
CA THR A 774 -7.71 46.04 19.11
C THR A 774 -8.31 45.24 20.25
N ASN A 775 -9.12 45.87 21.10
CA ASN A 775 -9.75 45.26 22.26
C ASN A 775 -11.21 44.92 21.96
N PHE A 776 -11.55 43.63 21.97
CA PHE A 776 -12.90 43.15 21.70
C PHE A 776 -13.63 42.78 22.98
N TYR A 777 -14.93 43.01 23.00
CA TYR A 777 -15.79 42.83 24.18
C TYR A 777 -17.07 42.07 23.83
N TYR A 778 -17.57 41.33 24.81
CA TYR A 778 -18.90 40.71 24.81
C TYR A 778 -19.65 41.14 26.06
N TYR A 779 -20.97 41.03 26.04
CA TYR A 779 -21.85 41.37 27.14
C TYR A 779 -22.20 40.12 27.95
N ASP A 780 -21.91 40.11 29.26
CA ASP A 780 -22.13 38.93 30.13
C ASP A 780 -23.54 38.85 30.76
N GLY A 781 -24.42 39.81 30.43
CA GLY A 781 -25.74 39.96 31.03
C GLY A 781 -25.85 41.14 32.01
N GLY A 782 -24.72 41.71 32.45
CA GLY A 782 -24.69 42.92 33.28
C GLY A 782 -23.63 43.95 32.88
N ASN A 783 -22.46 43.51 32.40
CA ASN A 783 -21.35 44.38 32.00
C ASN A 783 -20.70 43.90 30.68
N TRP A 784 -19.94 44.80 30.05
CA TRP A 784 -19.07 44.45 28.93
C TRP A 784 -17.73 43.90 29.43
N GLN A 785 -17.42 42.67 29.03
CA GLN A 785 -16.20 41.94 29.40
C GLN A 785 -15.26 41.82 28.19
N PRO A 786 -13.94 41.84 28.39
CA PRO A 786 -12.98 41.57 27.32
C PRO A 786 -13.13 40.14 26.80
N SER A 787 -13.00 39.96 25.49
CA SER A 787 -13.06 38.68 24.79
C SER A 787 -11.67 38.23 24.35
N THR A 788 -11.33 36.97 24.60
CA THR A 788 -10.11 36.30 24.11
C THR A 788 -10.32 35.64 22.74
N ALA A 789 -11.42 35.97 22.06
CA ALA A 789 -11.85 35.42 20.78
C ALA A 789 -12.34 33.96 20.81
N LEU A 790 -12.76 33.46 21.98
CA LEU A 790 -13.48 32.19 22.11
C LEU A 790 -14.97 32.37 21.79
N TRP A 791 -15.61 31.35 21.20
CA TRP A 791 -17.05 31.37 20.88
C TRP A 791 -17.94 31.52 22.12
N THR A 792 -17.49 31.02 23.28
CA THR A 792 -18.16 31.17 24.58
C THR A 792 -18.06 32.59 25.15
N GLU A 793 -17.18 33.43 24.61
CA GLU A 793 -16.94 34.83 25.00
C GLU A 793 -17.43 35.79 23.90
N ALA A 794 -18.63 35.50 23.39
CA ALA A 794 -19.32 36.23 22.33
C ALA A 794 -20.84 36.13 22.52
N ASN A 795 -21.60 37.07 21.97
CA ASN A 795 -23.07 37.11 22.08
C ASN A 795 -23.76 36.74 20.77
N ASP A 796 -24.90 36.05 20.82
CA ASP A 796 -25.80 36.04 19.67
C ASP A 796 -26.36 37.44 19.36
N ALA A 797 -26.95 37.61 18.17
CA ALA A 797 -27.47 38.91 17.71
C ALA A 797 -28.53 39.51 18.64
N ILE A 798 -29.36 38.68 19.29
CA ILE A 798 -30.45 39.14 20.15
C ILE A 798 -29.86 39.73 21.44
N ASN A 799 -29.00 38.96 22.11
CA ASN A 799 -28.36 39.36 23.36
C ASN A 799 -27.44 40.57 23.15
N LEU A 800 -26.76 40.65 22.00
CA LEU A 800 -25.97 41.82 21.66
C LEU A 800 -26.85 43.05 21.41
N GLY A 801 -27.97 42.90 20.70
CA GLY A 801 -28.92 43.98 20.42
C GLY A 801 -29.51 44.60 21.69
N LEU A 802 -29.81 43.77 22.71
CA LEU A 802 -30.38 44.23 23.99
C LEU A 802 -29.43 45.10 24.82
N ALA A 803 -28.11 45.00 24.59
CA ALA A 803 -27.09 45.75 25.33
C ALA A 803 -26.37 46.81 24.49
N LEU A 804 -26.61 46.84 23.17
CA LEU A 804 -25.82 47.62 22.21
C LEU A 804 -25.72 49.11 22.56
N ASN A 805 -26.81 49.72 23.03
CA ASN A 805 -26.87 51.14 23.40
C ASN A 805 -26.01 51.52 24.62
N THR A 806 -25.58 50.55 25.42
CA THR A 806 -24.72 50.79 26.58
C THR A 806 -23.23 50.76 26.22
N PHE A 807 -22.88 50.18 25.06
CA PHE A 807 -21.50 50.03 24.59
C PHE A 807 -20.72 51.37 24.51
N PRO A 808 -21.28 52.47 23.96
CA PRO A 808 -20.58 53.75 23.90
C PRO A 808 -20.20 54.31 25.28
N THR A 809 -21.07 54.14 26.28
CA THR A 809 -20.85 54.63 27.64
C THR A 809 -19.90 53.72 28.42
N ALA A 810 -19.97 52.40 28.20
CA ALA A 810 -19.19 51.41 28.93
C ALA A 810 -17.75 51.26 28.41
N ILE A 811 -17.57 51.26 27.09
CA ILE A 811 -16.28 50.99 26.43
C ILE A 811 -15.68 52.25 25.79
N GLY A 812 -16.52 53.21 25.40
CA GLY A 812 -16.13 54.45 24.75
C GLY A 812 -16.69 54.58 23.35
N ILE A 813 -16.55 55.78 22.77
CA ILE A 813 -16.87 56.06 21.37
C ILE A 813 -15.63 55.85 20.50
N GLY A 814 -15.83 55.45 19.25
CA GLY A 814 -14.74 55.16 18.32
C GLY A 814 -15.26 54.46 17.07
N ASN A 815 -14.34 53.94 16.26
CA ASN A 815 -14.72 53.14 15.10
C ASN A 815 -15.35 51.83 15.60
N LEU A 816 -16.57 51.49 15.18
CA LEU A 816 -17.21 50.25 15.65
C LEU A 816 -16.68 49.04 14.87
N PHE A 817 -16.05 48.10 15.51
CA PHE A 817 -15.66 46.83 14.90
C PHE A 817 -16.56 45.72 15.42
N VAL A 818 -17.05 44.85 14.53
CA VAL A 818 -17.88 43.69 14.86
C VAL A 818 -17.14 42.43 14.45
N LYS A 819 -16.85 41.54 15.37
CA LYS A 819 -16.23 40.25 15.07
C LYS A 819 -17.25 39.13 15.17
N ALA A 820 -17.57 38.45 14.06
CA ALA A 820 -18.47 37.32 14.05
C ALA A 820 -17.72 36.00 14.32
N HIS A 821 -18.32 35.13 15.12
CA HIS A 821 -17.84 33.81 15.54
C HIS A 821 -18.88 32.79 15.06
N LEU A 822 -18.51 32.00 14.07
CA LEU A 822 -19.38 31.03 13.41
C LEU A 822 -18.95 29.62 13.77
N VAL A 823 -19.91 28.79 14.17
CA VAL A 823 -19.74 27.36 14.40
C VAL A 823 -20.66 26.63 13.44
N SER A 824 -20.15 25.60 12.77
CA SER A 824 -20.93 24.60 12.02
C SER A 824 -20.65 23.25 12.68
N ASN A 825 -21.57 22.30 12.58
CA ASN A 825 -21.40 20.91 13.02
C ASN A 825 -21.15 19.96 11.84
N GLY A 826 -20.88 20.49 10.65
CA GLY A 826 -20.64 19.71 9.43
C GLY A 826 -21.90 19.22 8.71
N SER A 827 -23.10 19.28 9.32
CA SER A 827 -24.34 18.81 8.68
C SER A 827 -25.11 19.90 7.91
N GLN A 828 -24.78 21.17 8.13
CA GLN A 828 -25.41 22.32 7.49
C GLN A 828 -24.44 23.51 7.43
N ALA A 829 -24.47 24.28 6.35
CA ALA A 829 -23.70 25.52 6.23
C ALA A 829 -24.16 26.56 7.27
N CYS A 830 -23.25 27.41 7.75
CA CYS A 830 -23.60 28.60 8.52
C CYS A 830 -23.54 29.83 7.60
N GLU A 831 -24.70 30.38 7.27
CA GLU A 831 -24.88 31.47 6.31
C GLU A 831 -25.45 32.71 6.98
N ILE A 832 -24.75 33.84 6.85
CA ILE A 832 -25.25 35.15 7.24
C ILE A 832 -25.43 35.97 5.97
N ASP A 833 -26.68 36.27 5.64
CA ASP A 833 -27.02 37.11 4.48
C ASP A 833 -26.78 38.58 4.79
N ASN A 834 -27.02 39.00 6.03
CA ASN A 834 -26.99 40.42 6.40
C ASN A 834 -26.71 40.62 7.89
N ILE A 835 -25.93 41.65 8.21
CA ILE A 835 -25.81 42.22 9.57
C ILE A 835 -26.11 43.71 9.44
N GLN A 836 -27.08 44.18 10.21
CA GLN A 836 -27.42 45.59 10.32
C GLN A 836 -27.11 46.10 11.71
N ILE A 837 -26.56 47.31 11.75
CA ILE A 837 -26.32 48.05 12.99
C ILE A 837 -26.98 49.42 12.84
N GLN A 838 -27.67 49.86 13.89
CA GLN A 838 -28.33 51.16 13.95
C GLN A 838 -27.73 52.01 15.07
N GLY A 839 -27.51 53.29 14.78
CA GLY A 839 -26.97 54.26 15.73
C GLY A 839 -26.85 55.64 15.12
N THR A 840 -26.38 56.59 15.92
CA THR A 840 -26.10 57.98 15.48
C THR A 840 -24.60 58.22 15.40
N LYS A 841 -24.21 59.14 14.51
CA LYS A 841 -22.84 59.67 14.42
C LYS A 841 -22.78 61.02 15.14
N PRO A 842 -21.59 61.46 15.58
CA PRO A 842 -21.39 62.81 16.12
C PRO A 842 -21.75 63.90 15.12
#